data_AF-A0A8S2RQ85-F1
#
_entry.id   AF-A0A8S2RQ85-F1
#
_cell.length_a   1.000
_cell.length_b   1.000
_cell.length_c   1.000
_cell.angle_alpha   90.00
_cell.angle_beta   90.00
_cell.angle_gamma   90.00
#
_symmetry.space_group_name_H-M   'P 1'
#
loop_
_entity.id
_entity.type
_entity.pdbx_description
1 polymer ?
#
loop_
_entity_poly.entity_id
_entity_poly.type
_entity_poly.pdbx_seq_one_letter_code
_entity_poly.pdbx_strand_id
1 'polypeptide(L)'
;WLSNVRFSRFSRRRSEISKTHLLLMNNRIFQMALFEIRRVILEYQQITLLPKMFPGMSLSLNDFETMVKRHTKDTIEYTKKFYNHIKTILDMTRDTCGKKLHIILQCLEEDSVTFNTSAGSIYEQRIRRENLRKELEQMQNDMRNICPFLNLCSAMLASCLCDIQRDTLSKFVLTNVTFLTKLHLSDFDSNRMLRYLPSWDDYFEIFQSILQQPQQMLYEQWKNILELDTCLRDADKVGDIIRQEGLVSQCEKCGQELYSGLQETSSSSCECQKQKSKGHGFFGSTNRHEVLPFEFIFTKDIKYKTDIKNILSQFRLSFDELDAYCESNEWLCEINRFCLQWTPNQMKQMSEDKQVFLIEEQLNLLRGWIDKTRTFELTYSTTSGSYIIQMDCSVISQGLCNKVERIYSDFGKYLYRYACSNAQILINKFQTALQIFIQRPSAIEDFAKYASYLAPHKVELSSNQQTIEYFTNLFDMIFMHFGHLRQDNENELIDKSLTDTWKLFQKKLSDAADFVAQQTLIIKQRLRDTFEKYLDQAELLYNQSTSGIFLDSRQDPMEMVKQLKKNCIDFMGLEKQLRQYAEWQTLLATNSLSSVNEDHVDNADIQSVNRWSIEIDLRKDLWKYLEITSSAIKEWKNTFINKFNIRRAHEKLDCWLKIAEDFKEKISDDDPIVLHWISMLQDFEENLELLKKLLSDAMTAEQWKVLFRANGHEYDPHYNYRIQDLIDLKILQIENQAVFIQIHKQATREQKLKDKL
;
A
#
# COMPACT_ATOMS: atom_id res chain seq x y z
N TRP A 1 -49.24 13.88 -60.23
CA TRP A 1 -49.75 12.68 -60.93
C TRP A 1 -49.88 11.45 -60.02
N LEU A 2 -48.79 10.90 -59.43
CA LEU A 2 -48.83 9.74 -58.50
C LEU A 2 -49.78 9.94 -57.30
N SER A 3 -49.84 11.15 -56.73
CA SER A 3 -50.78 11.49 -55.65
C SER A 3 -52.25 11.40 -56.10
N ASN A 4 -52.56 11.85 -57.32
CA ASN A 4 -53.92 11.76 -57.90
C ASN A 4 -54.31 10.32 -58.24
N VAL A 5 -53.38 9.49 -58.72
CA VAL A 5 -53.62 8.05 -58.96
C VAL A 5 -53.89 7.31 -57.65
N ARG A 6 -53.15 7.63 -56.58
CA ARG A 6 -53.40 7.11 -55.23
C ARG A 6 -54.76 7.56 -54.70
N PHE A 7 -55.13 8.83 -54.90
CA PHE A 7 -56.42 9.38 -54.49
C PHE A 7 -57.60 8.77 -55.26
N SER A 8 -57.50 8.61 -56.58
CA SER A 8 -58.56 7.96 -57.38
C SER A 8 -58.71 6.48 -57.05
N ARG A 9 -57.61 5.75 -56.79
CA ARG A 9 -57.67 4.37 -56.27
C ARG A 9 -58.31 4.32 -54.88
N PHE A 10 -57.94 5.24 -53.99
CA PHE A 10 -58.55 5.35 -52.67
C PHE A 10 -60.04 5.64 -52.75
N SER A 11 -60.48 6.60 -53.59
CA SER A 11 -61.89 6.95 -53.76
C SER A 11 -62.71 5.82 -54.39
N ARG A 12 -62.15 5.06 -55.33
CA ARG A 12 -62.80 3.83 -55.86
C ARG A 12 -62.92 2.76 -54.78
N ARG A 13 -61.84 2.47 -54.06
CA ARG A 13 -61.86 1.49 -52.95
C ARG A 13 -62.82 1.91 -51.85
N ARG A 14 -62.85 3.19 -51.47
CA ARG A 14 -63.79 3.76 -50.50
C ARG A 14 -65.24 3.63 -50.97
N SER A 15 -65.52 3.84 -52.26
CA SER A 15 -66.86 3.67 -52.82
C SER A 15 -67.28 2.20 -52.87
N GLU A 16 -66.37 1.29 -53.23
CA GLU A 16 -66.60 -0.16 -53.18
C GLU A 16 -66.85 -0.63 -51.75
N ILE A 17 -65.97 -0.26 -50.81
CA ILE A 17 -66.06 -0.55 -49.38
C ILE A 17 -67.36 0.02 -48.78
N SER A 18 -67.77 1.23 -49.15
CA SER A 18 -69.03 1.81 -48.70
C SER A 18 -70.24 1.01 -49.19
N LYS A 19 -70.20 0.47 -50.42
CA LYS A 19 -71.26 -0.38 -50.97
C LYS A 19 -71.27 -1.76 -50.31
N THR A 20 -70.12 -2.40 -50.09
CA THR A 20 -70.04 -3.68 -49.36
C THR A 20 -70.40 -3.52 -47.88
N HIS A 21 -70.05 -2.42 -47.22
CA HIS A 21 -70.48 -2.15 -45.85
C HIS A 21 -71.97 -1.89 -45.73
N LEU A 22 -72.59 -1.19 -46.69
CA LEU A 22 -74.04 -1.05 -46.74
C LEU A 22 -74.74 -2.40 -46.91
N LEU A 23 -74.17 -3.32 -47.71
CA LEU A 23 -74.68 -4.68 -47.87
C LEU A 23 -74.49 -5.53 -46.60
N LEU A 24 -73.36 -5.41 -45.92
CA LEU A 24 -73.09 -6.05 -44.63
C LEU A 24 -74.02 -5.57 -43.53
N MET A 25 -74.33 -4.26 -43.52
CA MET A 25 -75.23 -3.64 -42.55
C MET A 25 -76.70 -3.96 -42.80
N ASN A 26 -77.10 -4.52 -43.96
CA ASN A 26 -78.47 -4.98 -44.14
C ASN A 26 -78.75 -6.31 -43.42
N ASN A 27 -77.73 -7.02 -42.96
CA ASN A 27 -77.87 -8.28 -42.24
C ASN A 27 -77.77 -8.10 -40.71
N ARG A 28 -78.83 -8.48 -40.00
CA ARG A 28 -78.94 -8.39 -38.54
C ARG A 28 -77.84 -9.17 -37.80
N ILE A 29 -77.35 -10.28 -38.37
CA ILE A 29 -76.32 -11.12 -37.73
C ILE A 29 -74.98 -10.37 -37.65
N PHE A 30 -74.57 -9.72 -38.74
CA PHE A 30 -73.33 -8.93 -38.78
C PHE A 30 -73.41 -7.66 -37.94
N GLN A 31 -74.57 -7.01 -37.90
CA GLN A 31 -74.80 -5.86 -37.01
C GLN A 31 -74.65 -6.23 -35.53
N MET A 32 -75.26 -7.34 -35.10
CA MET A 32 -75.17 -7.81 -33.71
C MET A 32 -73.72 -8.17 -33.34
N ALA A 33 -73.00 -8.84 -34.24
CA ALA A 33 -71.59 -9.14 -34.04
C ALA A 33 -70.71 -7.88 -33.90
N LEU A 34 -70.95 -6.84 -34.72
CA LEU A 34 -70.23 -5.57 -34.60
C LEU A 34 -70.56 -4.81 -33.32
N PHE A 35 -71.80 -4.87 -32.86
CA PHE A 35 -72.21 -4.27 -31.60
C PHE A 35 -71.51 -4.93 -30.41
N GLU A 36 -71.46 -6.27 -30.39
CA GLU A 36 -70.76 -7.04 -29.35
C GLU A 36 -69.25 -6.81 -29.40
N ILE A 37 -68.64 -6.79 -30.58
CA ILE A 37 -67.22 -6.45 -30.74
C ILE A 37 -66.94 -5.04 -30.22
N ARG A 38 -67.80 -4.06 -30.52
CA ARG A 38 -67.66 -2.70 -30.00
C ARG A 38 -67.75 -2.66 -28.47
N ARG A 39 -68.67 -3.39 -27.85
CA ARG A 39 -68.79 -3.47 -26.38
C ARG A 39 -67.48 -3.97 -25.76
N VAL A 40 -66.93 -5.04 -26.32
CA VAL A 40 -65.70 -5.69 -25.85
C VAL A 40 -64.48 -4.77 -26.03
N ILE A 41 -64.43 -3.99 -27.12
CA ILE A 41 -63.39 -2.95 -27.31
C ILE A 41 -63.51 -1.86 -26.23
N LEU A 42 -64.72 -1.38 -25.92
CA LEU A 42 -64.93 -0.36 -24.89
C LEU A 42 -64.53 -0.84 -23.49
N GLU A 43 -64.76 -2.11 -23.19
CA GLU A 43 -64.29 -2.73 -21.93
C GLU A 43 -62.76 -2.84 -21.91
N TYR A 44 -62.13 -3.21 -23.03
CA TYR A 44 -60.67 -3.30 -23.14
C TYR A 44 -59.98 -1.94 -23.04
N GLN A 45 -60.61 -0.87 -23.54
CA GLN A 45 -60.10 0.52 -23.40
C GLN A 45 -59.91 0.98 -21.95
N GLN A 46 -60.60 0.35 -20.98
CA GLN A 46 -60.46 0.69 -19.57
C GLN A 46 -59.18 0.10 -18.94
N ILE A 47 -58.54 -0.86 -19.62
CA ILE A 47 -57.31 -1.51 -19.18
C ILE A 47 -56.12 -0.68 -19.66
N THR A 48 -55.21 -0.34 -18.75
CA THR A 48 -53.95 0.29 -19.10
C THR A 48 -52.95 -0.78 -19.52
N LEU A 49 -52.33 -0.62 -20.70
CA LEU A 49 -51.30 -1.55 -21.19
C LEU A 49 -49.94 -1.37 -20.50
N LEU A 50 -49.71 -0.21 -19.88
CA LEU A 50 -48.53 0.12 -19.10
C LEU A 50 -48.90 0.25 -17.62
N PRO A 51 -47.96 -0.01 -16.69
CA PRO A 51 -48.21 0.15 -15.28
C PRO A 51 -48.69 1.56 -14.94
N LYS A 52 -49.76 1.68 -14.16
CA LYS A 52 -50.20 2.96 -13.62
C LYS A 52 -49.21 3.42 -12.57
N MET A 53 -48.58 4.56 -12.81
CA MET A 53 -47.73 5.21 -11.82
C MET A 53 -48.55 6.30 -11.13
N PHE A 54 -48.16 6.68 -9.91
CA PHE A 54 -48.87 7.71 -9.14
C PHE A 54 -47.95 8.90 -8.88
N PRO A 55 -48.47 10.14 -8.89
CA PRO A 55 -47.70 11.32 -8.50
C PRO A 55 -47.10 11.17 -7.10
N GLY A 56 -45.78 11.33 -6.97
CA GLY A 56 -45.07 11.25 -5.69
C GLY A 56 -44.64 9.84 -5.26
N MET A 57 -44.80 8.83 -6.13
CA MET A 57 -44.24 7.50 -5.88
C MET A 57 -42.71 7.53 -6.07
N SER A 58 -41.96 7.05 -5.07
CA SER A 58 -40.52 6.81 -5.16
C SER A 58 -40.25 5.33 -5.43
N LEU A 59 -39.48 5.05 -6.48
CA LEU A 59 -39.24 3.68 -6.95
C LEU A 59 -37.74 3.42 -7.07
N SER A 60 -37.28 2.31 -6.48
CA SER A 60 -36.00 1.71 -6.86
C SER A 60 -36.15 0.94 -8.18
N LEU A 61 -35.05 0.68 -8.88
CA LEU A 61 -35.06 -0.10 -10.12
C LEU A 61 -35.68 -1.50 -9.93
N ASN A 62 -35.38 -2.16 -8.81
CA ASN A 62 -35.92 -3.49 -8.51
C ASN A 62 -37.43 -3.44 -8.21
N ASP A 63 -37.90 -2.41 -7.50
CA ASP A 63 -39.33 -2.22 -7.26
C ASP A 63 -40.08 -1.92 -8.56
N PHE A 64 -39.46 -1.13 -9.44
CA PHE A 64 -39.98 -0.85 -10.76
C PHE A 64 -40.07 -2.12 -11.61
N GLU A 65 -39.00 -2.93 -11.67
CA GLU A 65 -38.97 -4.18 -12.43
C GLU A 65 -40.02 -5.18 -11.94
N THR A 66 -40.18 -5.33 -10.62
CA THR A 66 -41.17 -6.26 -10.05
C THR A 66 -42.60 -5.79 -10.30
N MET A 67 -42.87 -4.49 -10.19
CA MET A 67 -44.17 -3.88 -10.53
C MET A 67 -44.52 -4.13 -12.00
N VAL A 68 -43.57 -3.88 -12.90
CA VAL A 68 -43.71 -4.10 -14.34
C VAL A 68 -44.02 -5.56 -14.63
N LYS A 69 -43.23 -6.51 -14.10
CA LYS A 69 -43.43 -7.95 -14.34
C LYS A 69 -44.82 -8.42 -13.93
N ARG A 70 -45.32 -7.95 -12.78
CA ARG A 70 -46.68 -8.27 -12.31
C ARG A 70 -47.74 -7.72 -13.25
N HIS A 71 -47.65 -6.44 -13.58
CA HIS A 71 -48.61 -5.77 -14.46
C HIS A 71 -48.63 -6.36 -15.88
N THR A 72 -47.45 -6.68 -16.45
CA THR A 72 -47.34 -7.33 -17.76
C THR A 72 -48.03 -8.69 -17.76
N LYS A 73 -47.86 -9.51 -16.70
CA LYS A 73 -48.52 -10.81 -16.59
C LYS A 73 -50.05 -10.68 -16.60
N ASP A 74 -50.58 -9.76 -15.80
CA ASP A 74 -52.02 -9.51 -15.73
C ASP A 74 -52.56 -9.01 -17.07
N THR A 75 -51.85 -8.07 -17.71
CA THR A 75 -52.21 -7.50 -19.02
C THR A 75 -52.24 -8.56 -20.12
N ILE A 76 -51.29 -9.50 -20.13
CA ILE A 76 -51.27 -10.64 -21.06
C ILE A 76 -52.53 -11.51 -20.86
N GLU A 77 -52.92 -11.80 -19.63
CA GLU A 77 -54.10 -12.61 -19.34
C GLU A 77 -55.41 -11.94 -19.78
N TYR A 78 -55.56 -10.64 -19.50
CA TYR A 78 -56.71 -9.86 -19.97
C TYR A 78 -56.75 -9.78 -21.50
N THR A 79 -55.61 -9.58 -22.14
CA THR A 79 -55.49 -9.54 -23.61
C THR A 79 -55.88 -10.88 -24.23
N LYS A 80 -55.47 -12.01 -23.63
CA LYS A 80 -55.92 -13.36 -24.05
C LYS A 80 -57.43 -13.51 -23.94
N LYS A 81 -58.03 -13.07 -22.81
CA LYS A 81 -59.49 -13.11 -22.60
C LYS A 81 -60.23 -12.27 -23.63
N PHE A 82 -59.76 -11.05 -23.91
CA PHE A 82 -60.30 -10.16 -24.94
C PHE A 82 -60.33 -10.82 -26.32
N TYR A 83 -59.19 -11.37 -26.74
CA TYR A 83 -59.06 -12.03 -28.04
C TYR A 83 -59.88 -13.32 -28.15
N ASN A 84 -59.96 -14.11 -27.07
CA ASN A 84 -60.83 -15.28 -27.03
C ASN A 84 -62.31 -14.88 -27.15
N HIS A 85 -62.73 -13.78 -26.54
CA HIS A 85 -64.11 -13.31 -26.63
C HIS A 85 -64.46 -12.84 -28.05
N ILE A 86 -63.55 -12.10 -28.71
CA ILE A 86 -63.69 -11.74 -30.13
C ILE A 86 -63.80 -12.99 -31.00
N LYS A 87 -62.93 -13.98 -30.78
CA LYS A 87 -62.96 -15.25 -31.50
C LYS A 87 -64.32 -15.95 -31.34
N THR A 88 -64.84 -16.07 -30.12
CA THR A 88 -66.15 -16.68 -29.88
C THR A 88 -67.27 -15.93 -30.61
N ILE A 89 -67.24 -14.59 -30.64
CA ILE A 89 -68.22 -13.80 -31.41
C ILE A 89 -68.15 -14.14 -32.91
N LEU A 90 -66.95 -14.22 -33.48
CA LEU A 90 -66.76 -14.55 -34.88
C LEU A 90 -67.18 -16.00 -35.21
N ASP A 91 -66.83 -16.97 -34.36
CA ASP A 91 -67.25 -18.37 -34.49
C ASP A 91 -68.78 -18.51 -34.38
N MET A 92 -69.42 -17.84 -33.41
CA MET A 92 -70.88 -17.81 -33.27
C MET A 92 -71.56 -17.17 -34.49
N THR A 93 -70.97 -16.12 -35.06
CA THR A 93 -71.47 -15.47 -36.28
C THR A 93 -71.42 -16.44 -37.47
N ARG A 94 -70.29 -17.15 -37.65
CA ARG A 94 -70.13 -18.19 -38.67
C ARG A 94 -71.14 -19.31 -38.49
N ASP A 95 -71.20 -19.88 -37.29
CA ASP A 95 -72.03 -21.05 -37.00
C ASP A 95 -73.53 -20.72 -37.12
N THR A 96 -73.93 -19.49 -36.78
CA THR A 96 -75.30 -19.01 -36.99
C THR A 96 -75.63 -18.85 -38.47
N CYS A 97 -74.70 -18.34 -39.29
CA CYS A 97 -74.88 -18.27 -40.74
C CYS A 97 -74.94 -19.68 -41.36
N GLY A 98 -74.08 -20.60 -40.91
CA GLY A 98 -74.04 -21.99 -41.36
C GLY A 98 -75.31 -22.77 -40.99
N LYS A 99 -75.77 -22.68 -39.74
CA LYS A 99 -77.02 -23.33 -39.28
C LYS A 99 -78.25 -22.82 -40.04
N LYS A 100 -78.34 -21.51 -40.28
CA LYS A 100 -79.44 -20.94 -41.08
C LYS A 100 -79.44 -21.46 -42.51
N LEU A 101 -78.27 -21.58 -43.14
CA LEU A 101 -78.14 -22.17 -44.47
C LEU A 101 -78.58 -23.64 -44.47
N HIS A 102 -78.14 -24.42 -43.49
CA HIS A 102 -78.50 -25.83 -43.36
C HIS A 102 -80.02 -26.03 -43.19
N ILE A 103 -80.67 -25.22 -42.34
CA ILE A 103 -82.13 -25.27 -42.14
C ILE A 103 -82.88 -24.95 -43.45
N ILE A 104 -82.44 -23.94 -44.21
CA ILE A 104 -83.08 -23.58 -45.48
C ILE A 104 -82.90 -24.68 -46.54
N LEU A 105 -81.73 -25.32 -46.59
CA LEU A 105 -81.48 -26.46 -47.48
C LEU A 105 -82.35 -27.66 -47.10
N GLN A 106 -82.45 -27.98 -45.80
CA GLN A 106 -83.31 -29.05 -45.30
C GLN A 106 -84.79 -28.78 -45.60
N CYS A 107 -85.28 -27.54 -45.41
CA CYS A 107 -86.65 -27.17 -45.77
C CYS A 107 -86.93 -27.28 -47.29
N LEU A 108 -85.93 -27.04 -48.14
CA LEU A 108 -86.06 -27.22 -49.59
C LEU A 108 -86.08 -28.69 -50.00
N GLU A 109 -85.34 -29.55 -49.30
CA GLU A 109 -85.40 -31.01 -49.48
C GLU A 109 -86.75 -31.56 -49.02
N GLU A 110 -87.22 -31.17 -47.84
CA GLU A 110 -88.53 -31.55 -47.30
C GLU A 110 -89.69 -31.09 -48.22
N ASP A 111 -89.64 -29.87 -48.76
CA ASP A 111 -90.63 -29.35 -49.72
C ASP A 111 -90.55 -30.08 -51.09
N SER A 112 -89.39 -30.65 -51.45
CA SER A 112 -89.25 -31.45 -52.68
C SER A 112 -89.87 -32.85 -52.53
N VAL A 113 -89.77 -33.44 -51.34
CA VAL A 113 -90.34 -34.75 -51.02
C VAL A 113 -91.85 -34.66 -50.77
N THR A 114 -92.32 -33.59 -50.10
CA THR A 114 -93.74 -33.36 -49.80
C THR A 114 -94.58 -32.85 -50.98
N PHE A 115 -93.94 -32.41 -52.07
CA PHE A 115 -94.62 -32.07 -53.34
C PHE A 115 -95.41 -33.27 -53.91
N ASN A 116 -95.01 -34.50 -53.53
CA ASN A 116 -95.66 -35.72 -53.98
C ASN A 116 -96.69 -36.29 -52.99
N THR A 117 -96.81 -35.76 -51.76
CA THR A 117 -97.60 -36.40 -50.69
C THR A 117 -98.40 -35.49 -49.75
N SER A 118 -98.31 -34.15 -49.85
CA SER A 118 -98.98 -33.23 -48.91
C SER A 118 -100.26 -32.57 -49.45
N ALA A 119 -101.28 -32.44 -48.60
CA ALA A 119 -102.63 -31.94 -48.90
C ALA A 119 -102.78 -30.40 -48.92
N GLY A 120 -101.73 -29.66 -49.30
CA GLY A 120 -101.73 -28.20 -49.41
C GLY A 120 -102.10 -27.70 -50.81
N SER A 121 -102.53 -26.44 -50.96
CA SER A 121 -102.80 -25.88 -52.29
C SER A 121 -101.49 -25.66 -53.07
N ILE A 122 -101.47 -26.01 -54.36
CA ILE A 122 -100.29 -25.90 -55.24
C ILE A 122 -99.75 -24.45 -55.31
N TYR A 123 -100.63 -23.45 -55.13
CA TYR A 123 -100.27 -22.04 -55.14
C TYR A 123 -99.47 -21.62 -53.91
N GLU A 124 -99.88 -22.05 -52.71
CA GLU A 124 -99.16 -21.76 -51.46
C GLU A 124 -97.79 -22.44 -51.43
N GLN A 125 -97.69 -23.66 -51.98
CA GLN A 125 -96.42 -24.36 -52.12
C GLN A 125 -95.47 -23.67 -53.11
N ARG A 126 -95.97 -23.09 -54.22
CA ARG A 126 -95.14 -22.29 -55.13
C ARG A 126 -94.62 -21.01 -54.48
N ILE A 127 -95.49 -20.26 -53.79
CA ILE A 127 -95.08 -19.04 -53.09
C ILE A 127 -94.06 -19.36 -52.00
N ARG A 128 -94.28 -20.42 -51.22
CA ARG A 128 -93.34 -20.85 -50.18
C ARG A 128 -91.98 -21.20 -50.79
N ARG A 129 -91.94 -21.95 -51.89
CA ARG A 129 -90.69 -22.32 -52.58
C ARG A 129 -89.99 -21.13 -53.23
N GLU A 130 -90.74 -20.17 -53.77
CA GLU A 130 -90.19 -18.94 -54.33
C GLU A 130 -89.61 -18.03 -53.23
N ASN A 131 -90.27 -17.97 -52.06
CA ASN A 131 -89.76 -17.27 -50.88
C ASN A 131 -88.50 -17.96 -50.33
N LEU A 132 -88.48 -19.29 -50.22
CA LEU A 132 -87.29 -20.05 -49.81
C LEU A 132 -86.11 -19.89 -50.79
N ARG A 133 -86.38 -19.78 -52.10
CA ARG A 133 -85.34 -19.48 -53.10
C ARG A 133 -84.78 -18.06 -52.94
N LYS A 134 -85.64 -17.07 -52.72
CA LYS A 134 -85.22 -15.69 -52.42
C LYS A 134 -84.38 -15.63 -51.13
N GLU A 135 -84.79 -16.36 -50.08
CA GLU A 135 -84.03 -16.49 -48.83
C GLU A 135 -82.69 -17.21 -49.04
N LEU A 136 -82.63 -18.24 -49.90
CA LEU A 136 -81.39 -18.94 -50.23
C LEU A 136 -80.42 -18.04 -51.00
N GLU A 137 -80.88 -17.29 -52.00
CA GLU A 137 -80.06 -16.32 -52.73
C GLU A 137 -79.51 -15.22 -51.81
N GLN A 138 -80.34 -14.76 -50.86
CA GLN A 138 -79.93 -13.79 -49.85
C GLN A 138 -78.89 -14.37 -48.89
N MET A 139 -79.07 -15.61 -48.42
CA MET A 139 -78.11 -16.30 -47.56
C MET A 139 -76.81 -16.67 -48.28
N GLN A 140 -76.85 -16.99 -49.57
CA GLN A 140 -75.64 -17.18 -50.38
C GLN A 140 -74.83 -15.88 -50.53
N ASN A 141 -75.52 -14.75 -50.70
CA ASN A 141 -74.88 -13.44 -50.68
C ASN A 141 -74.30 -13.11 -49.29
N ASP A 142 -75.00 -13.46 -48.21
CA ASP A 142 -74.50 -13.28 -46.84
C ASP A 142 -73.25 -14.13 -46.55
N MET A 143 -73.22 -15.38 -47.01
CA MET A 143 -72.05 -16.26 -46.89
C MET A 143 -70.84 -15.74 -47.68
N ARG A 144 -71.06 -15.17 -48.87
CA ARG A 144 -70.01 -14.48 -49.64
C ARG A 144 -69.47 -13.24 -48.91
N ASN A 145 -70.30 -12.60 -48.10
CA ASN A 145 -69.96 -11.40 -47.35
C ASN A 145 -69.23 -11.67 -46.01
N ILE A 146 -69.13 -12.93 -45.55
CA ILE A 146 -68.38 -13.28 -44.32
C ILE A 146 -66.90 -12.90 -44.41
N CYS A 147 -66.24 -13.16 -45.54
CA CYS A 147 -64.82 -12.82 -45.70
C CYS A 147 -64.59 -11.28 -45.68
N PRO A 148 -65.35 -10.46 -46.45
CA PRO A 148 -65.34 -9.00 -46.31
C PRO A 148 -65.65 -8.49 -44.90
N PHE A 149 -66.58 -9.13 -44.18
CA PHE A 149 -66.90 -8.82 -42.79
C PHE A 149 -65.72 -9.03 -41.84
N LEU A 150 -65.05 -10.18 -41.94
CA LEU A 150 -63.88 -10.51 -41.13
C LEU A 150 -62.72 -9.52 -41.38
N ASN A 151 -62.50 -9.14 -42.64
CA ASN A 151 -61.51 -8.12 -43.00
C ASN A 151 -61.83 -6.75 -42.40
N LEU A 152 -63.10 -6.37 -42.33
CA LEU A 152 -63.54 -5.15 -41.66
C LEU A 152 -63.28 -5.20 -40.15
N CYS A 153 -63.73 -6.27 -39.49
CA CYS A 153 -63.53 -6.46 -38.06
C CYS A 153 -62.04 -6.44 -37.70
N SER A 154 -61.21 -7.11 -38.51
CA SER A 154 -59.76 -7.09 -38.39
C SER A 154 -59.19 -5.68 -38.49
N ALA A 155 -59.55 -4.91 -39.52
CA ALA A 155 -59.06 -3.54 -39.69
C ALA A 155 -59.51 -2.58 -38.56
N MET A 156 -60.76 -2.71 -38.09
CA MET A 156 -61.28 -1.92 -36.97
C MET A 156 -60.57 -2.25 -35.66
N LEU A 157 -60.38 -3.54 -35.37
CA LEU A 157 -59.63 -3.99 -34.19
C LEU A 157 -58.20 -3.49 -34.22
N ALA A 158 -57.53 -3.53 -35.38
CA ALA A 158 -56.17 -3.01 -35.54
C ALA A 158 -56.09 -1.51 -35.18
N SER A 159 -56.97 -0.70 -35.77
CA SER A 159 -56.99 0.74 -35.55
C SER A 159 -57.28 1.09 -34.08
N CYS A 160 -58.30 0.47 -33.49
CA CYS A 160 -58.67 0.72 -32.09
C CYS A 160 -57.55 0.34 -31.12
N LEU A 161 -56.88 -0.80 -31.34
CA LEU A 161 -55.77 -1.23 -30.51
C LEU A 161 -54.53 -0.33 -30.65
N CYS A 162 -54.23 0.18 -31.84
CA CYS A 162 -53.19 1.20 -32.02
C CYS A 162 -53.52 2.50 -31.27
N ASP A 163 -54.79 2.93 -31.28
CA ASP A 163 -55.21 4.13 -30.55
C ASP A 163 -55.14 3.93 -29.03
N ILE A 164 -55.50 2.75 -28.52
CA ILE A 164 -55.34 2.38 -27.09
C ILE A 164 -53.87 2.38 -26.67
N GLN A 165 -52.97 1.85 -27.50
CA GLN A 165 -51.53 1.86 -27.25
C GLN A 165 -50.98 3.29 -27.14
N ARG A 166 -51.38 4.18 -28.06
CA ARG A 166 -50.93 5.58 -28.06
C ARG A 166 -51.50 6.38 -26.89
N ASP A 167 -52.76 6.18 -26.54
CA ASP A 167 -53.38 6.81 -25.38
C ASP A 167 -52.72 6.37 -24.07
N THR A 168 -52.41 5.07 -23.95
CA THR A 168 -51.69 4.54 -22.78
C THR A 168 -50.28 5.12 -22.65
N LEU A 169 -49.53 5.24 -23.76
CA LEU A 169 -48.22 5.91 -23.74
C LEU A 169 -48.36 7.36 -23.29
N SER A 170 -49.33 8.09 -23.85
CA SER A 170 -49.52 9.51 -23.51
C SER A 170 -49.82 9.72 -22.03
N LYS A 171 -50.62 8.83 -21.41
CA LYS A 171 -50.90 8.82 -19.97
C LYS A 171 -49.67 8.49 -19.13
N PHE A 172 -48.82 7.57 -19.59
CA PHE A 172 -47.55 7.25 -18.94
C PHE A 172 -46.58 8.44 -18.91
N VAL A 173 -46.55 9.25 -19.98
CA VAL A 173 -45.71 10.47 -20.05
C VAL A 173 -46.16 11.55 -19.06
N LEU A 174 -47.46 11.73 -18.91
CA LEU A 174 -48.03 12.77 -18.05
C LEU A 174 -47.96 12.46 -16.55
N THR A 175 -47.42 11.30 -16.17
CA THR A 175 -47.38 10.87 -14.78
C THR A 175 -46.00 11.16 -14.18
N ASN A 176 -45.94 12.10 -13.24
CA ASN A 176 -44.71 12.48 -12.54
C ASN A 176 -44.30 11.39 -11.55
N VAL A 177 -43.14 10.78 -11.77
CA VAL A 177 -42.60 9.71 -10.91
C VAL A 177 -41.20 10.08 -10.47
N THR A 178 -40.87 9.70 -9.23
CA THR A 178 -39.53 9.85 -8.68
C THR A 178 -38.77 8.53 -8.76
N PHE A 179 -37.66 8.50 -9.49
CA PHE A 179 -36.75 7.35 -9.53
C PHE A 179 -35.59 7.55 -8.56
N LEU A 180 -35.22 6.48 -7.84
CA LEU A 180 -34.15 6.52 -6.84
C LEU A 180 -32.84 6.00 -7.43
N THR A 181 -31.78 6.79 -7.27
CA THR A 181 -30.40 6.43 -7.59
C THR A 181 -29.51 6.67 -6.37
N LYS A 182 -28.38 5.96 -6.29
CA LYS A 182 -27.40 6.11 -5.22
C LYS A 182 -26.07 6.53 -5.79
N LEU A 183 -25.46 7.56 -5.21
CA LEU A 183 -24.10 7.98 -5.56
C LEU A 183 -23.10 7.01 -4.92
N HIS A 184 -22.14 6.56 -5.72
CA HIS A 184 -21.13 5.60 -5.31
C HIS A 184 -19.74 5.98 -5.84
N LEU A 185 -18.72 5.82 -5.00
CA LEU A 185 -17.32 5.91 -5.42
C LEU A 185 -16.86 4.53 -5.88
N SER A 186 -16.66 4.34 -7.17
CA SER A 186 -16.24 3.04 -7.72
C SER A 186 -14.93 2.56 -7.08
N ASP A 187 -14.94 1.35 -6.51
CA ASP A 187 -13.76 0.76 -5.84
C ASP A 187 -12.80 0.05 -6.81
N PHE A 188 -13.16 -0.06 -8.09
CA PHE A 188 -12.61 -1.09 -8.99
C PHE A 188 -11.65 -0.64 -10.10
N ASP A 189 -11.27 0.63 -10.21
CA ASP A 189 -10.22 1.00 -11.17
C ASP A 189 -9.31 2.14 -10.71
N SER A 190 -8.10 2.17 -11.29
CA SER A 190 -7.01 3.11 -10.99
C SER A 190 -7.37 4.58 -11.21
N ASN A 191 -8.45 4.87 -11.94
CA ASN A 191 -9.12 6.17 -12.01
C ASN A 191 -10.53 6.05 -11.42
N ARG A 192 -10.63 6.03 -10.09
CA ARG A 192 -11.90 5.97 -9.35
C ARG A 192 -12.72 7.24 -9.61
N MET A 193 -13.66 7.16 -10.56
CA MET A 193 -14.61 8.22 -10.88
C MET A 193 -15.87 8.12 -10.01
N LEU A 194 -16.47 9.26 -9.72
CA LEU A 194 -17.80 9.39 -9.12
C LEU A 194 -18.83 8.79 -10.09
N ARG A 195 -19.62 7.82 -9.65
CA ARG A 195 -20.67 7.20 -10.47
C ARG A 195 -21.96 7.06 -9.67
N TYR A 196 -23.08 6.95 -10.34
CA TYR A 196 -24.36 6.62 -9.70
C TYR A 196 -24.86 5.25 -10.16
N LEU A 197 -25.49 4.54 -9.24
CA LEU A 197 -26.09 3.22 -9.48
C LEU A 197 -27.55 3.25 -9.04
N PRO A 198 -28.49 2.77 -9.86
CA PRO A 198 -28.31 2.25 -11.23
C PRO A 198 -28.01 3.35 -12.26
N SER A 199 -27.26 3.00 -13.31
CA SER A 199 -26.84 3.90 -14.38
C SER A 199 -27.94 4.16 -15.41
N TRP A 200 -27.72 5.12 -16.32
CA TRP A 200 -28.61 5.31 -17.46
C TRP A 200 -28.82 4.02 -18.25
N ASP A 201 -27.76 3.25 -18.50
CA ASP A 201 -27.84 2.02 -19.30
C ASP A 201 -28.73 0.97 -18.64
N ASP A 202 -28.65 0.84 -17.31
CA ASP A 202 -29.49 -0.08 -16.53
C ASP A 202 -30.98 0.29 -16.64
N TYR A 203 -31.29 1.59 -16.52
CA TYR A 203 -32.65 2.10 -16.71
C TYR A 203 -33.10 2.01 -18.16
N PHE A 204 -32.21 2.30 -19.12
CA PHE A 204 -32.50 2.34 -20.55
C PHE A 204 -32.95 0.99 -21.07
N GLU A 205 -32.25 -0.10 -20.75
CA GLU A 205 -32.63 -1.46 -21.16
C GLU A 205 -34.02 -1.83 -20.63
N ILE A 206 -34.31 -1.52 -19.37
CA ILE A 206 -35.59 -1.80 -18.74
C ILE A 206 -36.71 -0.94 -19.35
N PHE A 207 -36.51 0.37 -19.49
CA PHE A 207 -37.50 1.26 -20.10
C PHE A 207 -37.75 0.92 -21.57
N GLN A 208 -36.71 0.63 -22.34
CA GLN A 208 -36.84 0.24 -23.74
C GLN A 208 -37.64 -1.06 -23.87
N SER A 209 -37.35 -2.06 -23.03
CA SER A 209 -38.11 -3.32 -22.98
C SER A 209 -39.58 -3.06 -22.66
N ILE A 210 -39.87 -2.27 -21.61
CA ILE A 210 -41.24 -1.98 -21.16
C ILE A 210 -42.05 -1.24 -22.21
N LEU A 211 -41.46 -0.21 -22.83
CA LEU A 211 -42.16 0.60 -23.83
C LEU A 211 -42.42 -0.20 -25.12
N GLN A 212 -41.65 -1.26 -25.41
CA GLN A 212 -41.85 -2.12 -26.58
C GLN A 212 -42.76 -3.34 -26.31
N GLN A 213 -42.89 -3.77 -25.05
CA GLN A 213 -43.70 -4.94 -24.67
C GLN A 213 -45.18 -4.88 -25.12
N PRO A 214 -45.93 -3.78 -24.97
CA PRO A 214 -47.33 -3.70 -25.41
C PRO A 214 -47.52 -3.99 -26.89
N GLN A 215 -46.55 -3.62 -27.72
CA GLN A 215 -46.57 -3.86 -29.17
C GLN A 215 -46.30 -5.33 -29.50
N GLN A 216 -45.32 -5.95 -28.85
CA GLN A 216 -44.99 -7.37 -29.03
C GLN A 216 -46.12 -8.28 -28.53
N MET A 217 -46.67 -7.99 -27.34
CA MET A 217 -47.77 -8.74 -26.75
C MET A 217 -49.01 -8.74 -27.67
N LEU A 218 -49.43 -7.57 -28.15
CA LEU A 218 -50.61 -7.47 -29.01
C LEU A 218 -50.41 -8.20 -30.34
N TYR A 219 -49.18 -8.18 -30.88
CA TYR A 219 -48.82 -8.90 -32.09
C TYR A 219 -48.85 -10.43 -31.91
N GLU A 220 -48.23 -10.96 -30.86
CA GLU A 220 -48.19 -12.41 -30.59
C GLU A 220 -49.58 -13.00 -30.37
N GLN A 221 -50.43 -12.31 -29.59
CA GLN A 221 -51.78 -12.80 -29.33
C GLN A 221 -52.67 -12.72 -30.58
N TRP A 222 -52.44 -11.73 -31.46
CA TRP A 222 -53.13 -11.64 -32.74
C TRP A 222 -52.73 -12.76 -33.71
N LYS A 223 -51.45 -13.12 -33.77
CA LYS A 223 -50.96 -14.24 -34.59
C LYS A 223 -51.69 -15.55 -34.27
N ASN A 224 -51.94 -15.83 -32.99
CA ASN A 224 -52.67 -17.02 -32.53
C ASN A 224 -54.14 -17.06 -33.00
N ILE A 225 -54.75 -15.91 -33.31
CA ILE A 225 -56.11 -15.83 -33.85
C ILE A 225 -56.09 -16.05 -35.37
N LEU A 226 -55.06 -15.57 -36.08
CA LEU A 226 -54.90 -15.76 -37.53
C LEU A 226 -54.63 -17.21 -37.92
N GLU A 227 -54.05 -18.03 -37.05
CA GLU A 227 -53.95 -19.49 -37.28
C GLU A 227 -55.33 -20.19 -37.32
N LEU A 228 -56.41 -19.54 -36.87
CA LEU A 228 -57.79 -19.99 -37.14
C LEU A 228 -58.33 -19.52 -38.50
N ASP A 229 -57.77 -18.47 -39.09
CA ASP A 229 -58.16 -17.96 -40.41
C ASP A 229 -57.82 -18.98 -41.51
N THR A 230 -56.82 -19.84 -41.28
CA THR A 230 -56.57 -21.05 -42.08
C THR A 230 -57.65 -22.13 -41.91
N CYS A 231 -58.19 -22.34 -40.70
CA CYS A 231 -59.31 -23.27 -40.49
C CYS A 231 -60.64 -22.77 -41.08
N LEU A 232 -60.83 -21.45 -41.19
CA LEU A 232 -61.99 -20.85 -41.86
C LEU A 232 -61.95 -21.03 -43.39
N ARG A 233 -60.75 -21.14 -43.97
CA ARG A 233 -60.54 -21.43 -45.39
C ARG A 233 -60.79 -22.91 -45.75
N ASP A 234 -60.74 -23.83 -44.80
CA ASP A 234 -61.07 -25.25 -44.98
C ASP A 234 -62.59 -25.54 -44.98
N ALA A 235 -63.43 -24.51 -44.92
CA ALA A 235 -64.89 -24.60 -45.06
C ALA A 235 -65.36 -25.07 -46.46
N ASP A 236 -64.44 -25.36 -47.38
CA ASP A 236 -64.72 -26.09 -48.63
C ASP A 236 -65.32 -27.49 -48.37
N LYS A 237 -65.08 -28.10 -47.20
CA LYS A 237 -65.64 -29.42 -46.85
C LYS A 237 -67.17 -29.41 -46.68
N VAL A 238 -67.77 -28.29 -46.30
CA VAL A 238 -69.25 -28.19 -46.15
C VAL A 238 -69.92 -28.09 -47.53
N GLY A 239 -69.28 -27.44 -48.51
CA GLY A 239 -69.74 -27.42 -49.90
C GLY A 239 -69.63 -28.77 -50.61
N ASP A 240 -68.76 -29.67 -50.13
CA ASP A 240 -68.65 -31.03 -50.63
C ASP A 240 -69.71 -31.97 -50.03
N ILE A 241 -70.10 -31.78 -48.77
CA ILE A 241 -71.21 -32.51 -48.14
C ILE A 241 -72.55 -32.15 -48.81
N ILE A 242 -72.79 -30.86 -49.07
CA ILE A 242 -74.00 -30.39 -49.79
C ILE A 242 -74.05 -30.92 -51.23
N ARG A 243 -72.89 -31.18 -51.86
CA ARG A 243 -72.83 -31.80 -53.19
C ARG A 243 -73.10 -33.30 -53.19
N GLN A 244 -72.86 -33.99 -52.08
CA GLN A 244 -73.05 -35.45 -51.97
C GLN A 244 -74.47 -35.85 -51.55
N GLU A 245 -75.24 -34.99 -50.88
CA GLU A 245 -76.56 -35.34 -50.34
C GLU A 245 -77.77 -34.74 -51.10
N GLY A 246 -77.57 -33.88 -52.11
CA GLY A 246 -78.66 -33.28 -52.90
C GLY A 246 -79.21 -34.14 -54.05
N LEU A 247 -80.36 -34.78 -53.84
CA LEU A 247 -81.38 -35.27 -54.81
C LEU A 247 -80.92 -35.57 -56.25
N VAL A 248 -80.44 -36.80 -56.49
CA VAL A 248 -80.27 -37.35 -57.85
C VAL A 248 -81.65 -37.71 -58.42
N SER A 249 -82.04 -37.10 -59.54
CA SER A 249 -83.16 -37.58 -60.36
C SER A 249 -82.68 -37.95 -61.76
N GLN A 250 -83.08 -39.14 -62.23
CA GLN A 250 -82.75 -39.68 -63.55
C GLN A 250 -83.76 -39.21 -64.60
N CYS A 251 -83.28 -38.85 -65.78
CA CYS A 251 -84.15 -38.56 -66.93
C CYS A 251 -84.89 -39.84 -67.39
N GLU A 252 -86.22 -39.87 -67.30
CA GLU A 252 -87.07 -41.02 -67.69
C GLU A 252 -86.99 -41.42 -69.19
N LYS A 253 -86.26 -40.67 -70.05
CA LYS A 253 -86.05 -41.03 -71.46
C LYS A 253 -84.64 -41.52 -71.81
N CYS A 254 -83.62 -41.31 -70.98
CA CYS A 254 -82.25 -41.75 -71.30
C CYS A 254 -81.38 -42.21 -70.11
N GLY A 255 -81.91 -42.20 -68.89
CA GLY A 255 -81.25 -42.83 -67.72
C GLY A 255 -79.97 -42.15 -67.21
N GLN A 256 -79.66 -40.91 -67.64
CA GLN A 256 -78.52 -40.14 -67.10
C GLN A 256 -78.94 -39.12 -66.04
N GLU A 257 -78.03 -38.91 -65.07
CA GLU A 257 -78.15 -38.00 -63.93
C GLU A 257 -78.13 -36.53 -64.39
N LEU A 258 -79.16 -35.76 -64.05
CA LEU A 258 -79.27 -34.34 -64.40
C LEU A 258 -79.06 -33.46 -63.16
N TYR A 259 -78.01 -32.63 -63.17
CA TYR A 259 -77.84 -31.50 -62.25
C TYR A 259 -78.73 -30.34 -62.73
N SER A 260 -79.86 -30.08 -62.07
CA SER A 260 -80.74 -28.96 -62.42
C SER A 260 -80.25 -27.65 -61.79
N GLY A 261 -79.39 -26.93 -62.50
CA GLY A 261 -79.22 -25.47 -62.36
C GLY A 261 -80.18 -24.74 -63.29
N LEU A 262 -80.80 -23.67 -62.78
CA LEU A 262 -81.74 -22.76 -63.45
C LEU A 262 -81.38 -22.42 -64.91
N GLN A 263 -82.29 -22.68 -65.86
CA GLN A 263 -82.53 -21.80 -67.00
C GLN A 263 -83.92 -22.07 -67.60
N GLU A 264 -84.79 -21.05 -67.57
CA GLU A 264 -85.99 -20.98 -68.40
C GLU A 264 -85.57 -20.62 -69.84
N THR A 265 -86.00 -21.39 -70.83
CA THR A 265 -86.78 -20.90 -71.99
C THR A 265 -87.16 -22.06 -72.93
N SER A 266 -88.24 -21.82 -73.64
CA SER A 266 -89.07 -22.69 -74.45
C SER A 266 -88.41 -23.43 -75.62
N SER A 267 -89.08 -24.55 -75.96
CA SER A 267 -89.18 -25.26 -77.26
C SER A 267 -88.03 -26.17 -77.76
N SER A 268 -88.40 -27.46 -77.75
CA SER A 268 -88.13 -28.54 -78.72
C SER A 268 -86.70 -29.06 -78.95
N SER A 269 -86.64 -30.40 -78.87
CA SER A 269 -85.59 -31.31 -79.33
C SER A 269 -84.45 -31.59 -78.36
N CYS A 270 -84.28 -32.88 -78.07
CA CYS A 270 -83.24 -33.46 -77.24
C CYS A 270 -81.94 -33.58 -78.05
N GLU A 271 -80.88 -32.90 -77.61
CA GLU A 271 -79.50 -33.14 -78.07
C GLU A 271 -78.55 -33.18 -76.87
N CYS A 272 -78.44 -34.37 -76.27
CA CYS A 272 -77.40 -34.66 -75.29
C CYS A 272 -76.04 -34.77 -76.00
N GLN A 273 -75.27 -33.68 -76.14
CA GLN A 273 -73.81 -33.75 -76.17
C GLN A 273 -73.10 -32.39 -76.16
N LYS A 274 -72.05 -32.35 -75.31
CA LYS A 274 -70.89 -31.42 -75.30
C LYS A 274 -71.12 -30.04 -74.69
N GLN A 275 -70.98 -29.98 -73.37
CA GLN A 275 -70.08 -29.02 -72.72
C GLN A 275 -69.63 -29.61 -71.38
N LYS A 276 -68.33 -29.88 -71.24
CA LYS A 276 -67.70 -30.08 -69.93
C LYS A 276 -67.95 -28.80 -69.13
N SER A 277 -68.93 -28.81 -68.24
CA SER A 277 -69.12 -27.75 -67.26
C SER A 277 -67.88 -27.70 -66.39
N LYS A 278 -67.10 -26.62 -66.54
CA LYS A 278 -66.16 -26.18 -65.51
C LYS A 278 -67.00 -25.98 -64.26
N GLY A 279 -66.93 -26.93 -63.33
CA GLY A 279 -67.55 -26.80 -62.02
C GLY A 279 -67.11 -25.47 -61.41
N HIS A 280 -68.02 -24.49 -61.42
CA HIS A 280 -67.86 -23.29 -60.63
C HIS A 280 -68.13 -23.75 -59.20
N GLY A 281 -67.09 -23.79 -58.37
CA GLY A 281 -67.24 -24.03 -56.94
C GLY A 281 -68.29 -23.08 -56.37
N PHE A 282 -69.02 -23.56 -55.36
CA PHE A 282 -70.09 -22.84 -54.67
C PHE A 282 -69.65 -21.44 -54.20
N PHE A 283 -68.35 -21.29 -53.94
CA PHE A 283 -67.63 -20.02 -53.87
C PHE A 283 -66.99 -19.73 -55.22
N GLY A 284 -67.58 -18.83 -56.00
CA GLY A 284 -66.99 -18.38 -57.25
C GLY A 284 -65.53 -17.97 -57.05
N SER A 285 -64.66 -18.45 -57.94
CA SER A 285 -63.24 -18.11 -57.97
C SER A 285 -63.08 -16.61 -58.25
N THR A 286 -63.07 -15.79 -57.21
CA THR A 286 -62.76 -14.36 -57.33
C THR A 286 -61.81 -13.94 -56.23
N ASN A 287 -60.56 -13.72 -56.65
CA ASN A 287 -59.49 -12.99 -55.98
C ASN A 287 -59.23 -13.34 -54.51
N ARG A 288 -58.12 -14.04 -54.29
CA ARG A 288 -57.38 -14.05 -53.02
C ARG A 288 -57.19 -12.59 -52.55
N HIS A 289 -58.11 -12.09 -51.75
CA HIS A 289 -57.93 -10.82 -51.08
C HIS A 289 -56.96 -11.10 -49.95
N GLU A 290 -55.67 -10.88 -50.23
CA GLU A 290 -54.62 -10.89 -49.22
C GLU A 290 -55.07 -9.98 -48.08
N VAL A 291 -55.38 -10.59 -46.94
CA VAL A 291 -55.48 -9.89 -45.66
C VAL A 291 -54.20 -9.09 -45.55
N LEU A 292 -54.29 -7.75 -45.52
CA LEU A 292 -53.10 -6.92 -45.30
C LEU A 292 -52.40 -7.45 -44.05
N PRO A 293 -51.12 -7.85 -44.14
CA PRO A 293 -50.46 -8.48 -43.01
C PRO A 293 -50.53 -7.53 -41.82
N PHE A 294 -51.23 -7.95 -40.77
CA PHE A 294 -51.43 -7.18 -39.54
C PHE A 294 -50.10 -6.71 -38.94
N GLU A 295 -49.04 -7.47 -39.21
CA GLU A 295 -47.65 -7.14 -38.99
C GLU A 295 -47.28 -5.74 -39.49
N PHE A 296 -47.75 -5.33 -40.68
CA PHE A 296 -47.43 -4.01 -41.26
C PHE A 296 -48.09 -2.83 -40.51
N ILE A 297 -49.23 -3.04 -39.86
CA ILE A 297 -49.98 -1.97 -39.17
C ILE A 297 -49.32 -1.65 -37.83
N PHE A 298 -49.02 -2.67 -37.03
CA PHE A 298 -48.39 -2.48 -35.72
C PHE A 298 -46.89 -2.23 -35.81
N THR A 299 -46.11 -3.03 -36.57
CA THR A 299 -44.63 -2.91 -36.56
C THR A 299 -44.13 -1.63 -37.22
N LYS A 300 -44.94 -0.97 -38.07
CA LYS A 300 -44.61 0.29 -38.75
C LYS A 300 -45.37 1.49 -38.22
N ASP A 301 -45.95 1.45 -37.02
CA ASP A 301 -46.50 2.66 -36.43
C ASP A 301 -45.35 3.65 -36.10
N ILE A 302 -45.09 4.56 -37.04
CA ILE A 302 -44.05 5.58 -36.95
C ILE A 302 -44.32 6.49 -35.75
N LYS A 303 -45.59 6.75 -35.44
CA LYS A 303 -45.97 7.66 -34.36
C LYS A 303 -45.60 7.07 -33.00
N TYR A 304 -46.00 5.81 -32.76
CA TYR A 304 -45.64 5.08 -31.53
C TYR A 304 -44.13 5.00 -31.31
N LYS A 305 -43.36 4.67 -32.36
CA LYS A 305 -41.88 4.64 -32.27
C LYS A 305 -41.25 6.00 -32.01
N THR A 306 -41.84 7.06 -32.56
CA THR A 306 -41.36 8.44 -32.33
C THR A 306 -41.67 8.88 -30.91
N ASP A 307 -42.85 8.55 -30.39
CA ASP A 307 -43.26 8.86 -29.03
C ASP A 307 -42.35 8.15 -28.00
N ILE A 308 -42.01 6.87 -28.21
CA ILE A 308 -41.03 6.15 -27.38
C ILE A 308 -39.66 6.83 -27.37
N LYS A 309 -39.17 7.24 -28.55
CA LYS A 309 -37.87 7.94 -28.65
C LYS A 309 -37.88 9.27 -27.90
N ASN A 310 -38.98 10.02 -28.00
CA ASN A 310 -39.14 11.28 -27.28
C ASN A 310 -39.12 11.05 -25.76
N ILE A 311 -39.80 10.01 -25.27
CA ILE A 311 -39.79 9.64 -23.84
C ILE A 311 -38.37 9.32 -23.37
N LEU A 312 -37.67 8.44 -24.09
CA LEU A 312 -36.29 8.07 -23.74
C LEU A 312 -35.35 9.28 -23.77
N SER A 313 -35.56 10.23 -24.69
CA SER A 313 -34.78 11.47 -24.71
C SER A 313 -35.05 12.36 -23.49
N GLN A 314 -36.29 12.42 -23.00
CA GLN A 314 -36.62 13.19 -21.79
C GLN A 314 -35.99 12.58 -20.54
N PHE A 315 -35.98 11.24 -20.43
CA PHE A 315 -35.25 10.57 -19.36
C PHE A 315 -33.74 10.80 -19.47
N ARG A 316 -33.16 10.73 -20.68
CA ARG A 316 -31.73 10.96 -20.88
C ARG A 316 -31.30 12.34 -20.40
N LEU A 317 -32.10 13.38 -20.64
CA LEU A 317 -31.81 14.74 -20.16
C LEU A 317 -31.68 14.81 -18.62
N SER A 318 -32.57 14.13 -17.89
CA SER A 318 -32.46 14.07 -16.42
C SER A 318 -31.21 13.33 -15.96
N PHE A 319 -30.74 12.32 -16.71
CA PHE A 319 -29.47 11.64 -16.43
C PHE A 319 -28.23 12.46 -16.85
N ASP A 320 -28.31 13.24 -17.92
CA ASP A 320 -27.25 14.18 -18.30
C ASP A 320 -27.02 15.27 -17.22
N GLU A 321 -28.10 15.71 -16.54
CA GLU A 321 -28.00 16.59 -15.35
C GLU A 321 -27.25 15.91 -14.20
N LEU A 322 -27.47 14.61 -13.98
CA LEU A 322 -26.74 13.84 -12.96
C LEU A 322 -25.27 13.62 -13.35
N ASP A 323 -24.98 13.40 -14.63
CA ASP A 323 -23.61 13.32 -15.15
C ASP A 323 -22.88 14.65 -14.89
N ALA A 324 -23.49 15.79 -15.23
CA ALA A 324 -22.93 17.12 -14.96
C ALA A 324 -22.76 17.40 -13.45
N TYR A 325 -23.71 16.94 -12.62
CA TYR A 325 -23.59 17.02 -11.16
C TYR A 325 -22.40 16.19 -10.65
N CYS A 326 -22.16 15.00 -11.21
CA CYS A 326 -21.01 14.17 -10.84
C CYS A 326 -19.68 14.82 -11.22
N GLU A 327 -19.59 15.43 -12.41
CA GLU A 327 -18.41 16.17 -12.87
C GLU A 327 -18.10 17.36 -11.96
N SER A 328 -19.12 18.13 -11.56
CA SER A 328 -18.95 19.26 -10.63
C SER A 328 -18.43 18.84 -9.24
N ASN A 329 -18.63 17.58 -8.87
CA ASN A 329 -18.24 17.01 -7.58
C ASN A 329 -17.01 16.08 -7.65
N GLU A 330 -16.18 16.20 -8.70
CA GLU A 330 -14.97 15.40 -8.88
C GLU A 330 -13.96 15.58 -7.72
N TRP A 331 -13.99 16.70 -7.01
CA TRP A 331 -13.16 16.97 -5.83
C TRP A 331 -13.29 15.89 -4.73
N LEU A 332 -14.43 15.17 -4.65
CA LEU A 332 -14.60 14.02 -3.74
C LEU A 332 -13.66 12.85 -4.09
N CYS A 333 -13.31 12.70 -5.36
CA CYS A 333 -12.38 11.67 -5.82
C CYS A 333 -10.94 11.98 -5.36
N GLU A 334 -10.55 13.25 -5.33
CA GLU A 334 -9.25 13.70 -4.82
C GLU A 334 -9.09 13.38 -3.33
N ILE A 335 -10.11 13.69 -2.54
CA ILE A 335 -10.14 13.39 -1.10
C ILE A 335 -10.05 11.88 -0.87
N ASN A 336 -10.84 11.09 -1.60
CA ASN A 336 -10.80 9.64 -1.48
C ASN A 336 -9.43 9.05 -1.86
N ARG A 337 -8.80 9.58 -2.91
CA ARG A 337 -7.44 9.20 -3.31
C ARG A 337 -6.43 9.48 -2.19
N PHE A 338 -6.51 10.66 -1.58
CA PHE A 338 -5.68 11.01 -0.43
C PHE A 338 -5.90 10.05 0.75
N CYS A 339 -7.16 9.79 1.12
CA CYS A 339 -7.48 8.87 2.22
C CYS A 339 -6.95 7.44 2.00
N LEU A 340 -6.89 6.97 0.75
CA LEU A 340 -6.37 5.64 0.42
C LEU A 340 -4.85 5.57 0.45
N GLN A 341 -4.16 6.66 0.06
CA GLN A 341 -2.71 6.75 0.12
C GLN A 341 -2.20 6.93 1.55
N TRP A 342 -3.05 7.44 2.44
CA TRP A 342 -2.72 7.70 3.83
C TRP A 342 -2.23 6.44 4.55
N THR A 343 -0.93 6.44 4.88
CA THR A 343 -0.28 5.37 5.62
C THR A 343 0.48 5.91 6.82
N PRO A 344 0.71 5.10 7.87
CA PRO A 344 1.53 5.50 9.01
C PRO A 344 2.94 5.95 8.63
N ASN A 345 3.49 5.45 7.51
CA ASN A 345 4.81 5.84 7.03
C ASN A 345 4.82 7.23 6.41
N GLN A 346 3.78 7.59 5.65
CA GLN A 346 3.62 8.95 5.14
C GLN A 346 3.44 9.96 6.28
N MET A 347 2.72 9.56 7.35
CA MET A 347 2.54 10.38 8.54
C MET A 347 3.88 10.76 9.20
N LYS A 348 4.83 9.81 9.28
CA LYS A 348 6.19 10.04 9.81
C LYS A 348 7.04 10.93 8.90
N GLN A 349 7.06 10.63 7.60
CA GLN A 349 7.80 11.45 6.62
C GLN A 349 7.32 12.91 6.60
N MET A 350 6.03 13.13 6.86
CA MET A 350 5.46 14.48 6.89
C MET A 350 5.79 15.25 8.17
N SER A 351 6.13 14.59 9.28
CA SER A 351 6.47 15.25 10.56
C SER A 351 7.97 15.45 10.79
N GLU A 352 8.81 14.56 10.24
CA GLU A 352 10.26 14.54 10.52
C GLU A 352 11.04 15.49 9.60
N ASP A 353 10.61 15.68 8.34
CA ASP A 353 11.38 16.39 7.31
C ASP A 353 10.82 17.76 6.91
N LYS A 354 9.75 18.26 7.56
CA LYS A 354 9.02 19.46 7.11
C LYS A 354 9.03 20.60 8.13
N GLN A 355 9.07 21.83 7.60
CA GLN A 355 8.86 23.05 8.38
C GLN A 355 7.43 23.11 8.93
N VAL A 356 7.24 23.73 10.09
CA VAL A 356 5.94 23.86 10.77
C VAL A 356 4.86 24.44 9.85
N PHE A 357 5.21 25.42 9.02
CA PHE A 357 4.31 26.03 8.03
C PHE A 357 3.70 25.02 7.04
N LEU A 358 4.50 24.07 6.53
CA LEU A 358 4.01 23.06 5.60
C LEU A 358 3.06 22.08 6.29
N ILE A 359 3.27 21.79 7.57
CA ILE A 359 2.37 20.96 8.36
C ILE A 359 1.03 21.68 8.57
N GLU A 360 1.08 22.98 8.85
CA GLU A 360 -0.11 23.84 9.02
C GLU A 360 -0.94 23.92 7.73
N GLU A 361 -0.30 24.10 6.57
CA GLU A 361 -0.98 24.11 5.27
C GLU A 361 -1.77 22.81 5.04
N GLN A 362 -1.18 21.66 5.36
CA GLN A 362 -1.85 20.37 5.22
C GLN A 362 -3.03 20.21 6.20
N LEU A 363 -2.89 20.67 7.44
CA LEU A 363 -3.98 20.67 8.41
C LEU A 363 -5.13 21.59 7.98
N ASN A 364 -4.82 22.74 7.40
CA ASN A 364 -5.80 23.65 6.83
C ASN A 364 -6.51 23.06 5.61
N LEU A 365 -5.79 22.34 4.73
CA LEU A 365 -6.39 21.60 3.61
C LEU A 365 -7.36 20.53 4.11
N LEU A 366 -6.95 19.70 5.07
CA LEU A 366 -7.81 18.67 5.67
C LEU A 366 -9.05 19.27 6.33
N ARG A 367 -8.90 20.38 7.05
CA ARG A 367 -10.02 21.11 7.65
C ARG A 367 -10.96 21.67 6.59
N GLY A 368 -10.42 22.28 5.54
CA GLY A 368 -11.21 22.76 4.41
C GLY A 368 -11.99 21.65 3.71
N TRP A 369 -11.42 20.44 3.62
CA TRP A 369 -12.13 19.26 3.15
C TRP A 369 -13.24 18.82 4.10
N ILE A 370 -12.98 18.76 5.42
CA ILE A 370 -14.02 18.42 6.42
C ILE A 370 -15.20 19.39 6.34
N ASP A 371 -14.93 20.69 6.26
CA ASP A 371 -15.97 21.72 6.18
C ASP A 371 -16.78 21.58 4.88
N LYS A 372 -16.10 21.41 3.73
CA LYS A 372 -16.75 21.19 2.43
C LYS A 372 -17.61 19.93 2.41
N THR A 373 -17.13 18.83 3.01
CA THR A 373 -17.87 17.57 3.05
C THR A 373 -19.04 17.60 4.04
N ARG A 374 -18.97 18.44 5.09
CA ARG A 374 -20.09 18.69 6.02
C ARG A 374 -21.21 19.52 5.40
N THR A 375 -20.86 20.48 4.54
CA THR A 375 -21.83 21.29 3.78
C THR A 375 -22.41 20.57 2.57
N PHE A 376 -21.90 19.38 2.25
CA PHE A 376 -22.34 18.60 1.08
C PHE A 376 -23.76 18.07 1.29
N GLU A 377 -24.61 18.27 0.28
CA GLU A 377 -26.01 17.87 0.33
C GLU A 377 -26.15 16.33 0.39
N LEU A 378 -27.00 15.85 1.30
CA LEU A 378 -27.22 14.42 1.50
C LEU A 378 -28.09 13.80 0.40
N THR A 379 -28.86 14.62 -0.31
CA THR A 379 -29.75 14.21 -1.39
C THR A 379 -29.78 15.27 -2.48
N TYR A 380 -29.61 14.87 -3.73
CA TYR A 380 -29.77 15.73 -4.90
C TYR A 380 -30.96 15.26 -5.73
N SER A 381 -31.74 16.20 -6.29
CA SER A 381 -32.90 15.89 -7.14
C SER A 381 -32.81 16.66 -8.44
N THR A 382 -33.02 15.99 -9.57
CA THR A 382 -33.00 16.63 -10.89
C THR A 382 -34.14 17.62 -11.03
N THR A 383 -33.86 18.75 -11.67
CA THR A 383 -34.85 19.80 -11.93
C THR A 383 -35.25 19.88 -13.41
N SER A 384 -34.44 19.27 -14.29
CA SER A 384 -34.66 19.26 -15.73
C SER A 384 -35.35 17.97 -16.17
N GLY A 385 -36.60 18.10 -16.63
CA GLY A 385 -37.39 17.01 -17.18
C GLY A 385 -38.74 16.79 -16.51
N SER A 386 -39.60 15.98 -17.14
CA SER A 386 -40.90 15.59 -16.58
C SER A 386 -40.80 14.51 -15.48
N TYR A 387 -39.62 13.89 -15.35
CA TYR A 387 -39.34 12.84 -14.37
C TYR A 387 -38.29 13.36 -13.36
N ILE A 388 -38.49 13.03 -12.09
CA ILE A 388 -37.58 13.45 -11.02
C ILE A 388 -36.69 12.26 -10.70
N ILE A 389 -35.37 12.43 -10.77
CA ILE A 389 -34.42 11.44 -10.27
C ILE A 389 -33.83 11.98 -8.98
N GLN A 390 -34.02 11.25 -7.89
CA GLN A 390 -33.45 11.57 -6.59
C GLN A 390 -32.23 10.69 -6.35
N MET A 391 -31.10 11.34 -6.09
CA MET A 391 -29.81 10.74 -5.82
C MET A 391 -29.52 10.80 -4.31
N ASP A 392 -29.33 9.64 -3.70
CA ASP A 392 -28.86 9.52 -2.31
C ASP A 392 -27.33 9.62 -2.26
N CYS A 393 -26.84 10.67 -1.59
CA CYS A 393 -25.43 10.98 -1.44
C CYS A 393 -24.90 10.69 -0.01
N SER A 394 -25.77 10.19 0.88
CA SER A 394 -25.47 9.97 2.29
C SER A 394 -24.33 8.98 2.52
N VAL A 395 -24.20 7.96 1.66
CA VAL A 395 -23.18 6.91 1.76
C VAL A 395 -21.76 7.48 1.62
N ILE A 396 -21.56 8.42 0.68
CA ILE A 396 -20.26 9.04 0.45
C ILE A 396 -19.97 10.08 1.53
N SER A 397 -20.95 10.91 1.89
CA SER A 397 -20.80 11.87 2.98
C SER A 397 -20.43 11.17 4.29
N GLN A 398 -21.19 10.17 4.73
CA GLN A 398 -20.90 9.47 5.99
C GLN A 398 -19.62 8.63 5.92
N GLY A 399 -19.31 8.01 4.78
CA GLY A 399 -18.11 7.20 4.62
C GLY A 399 -16.82 8.02 4.56
N LEU A 400 -16.80 9.05 3.71
CA LEU A 400 -15.63 9.86 3.43
C LEU A 400 -15.38 10.92 4.52
N CYS A 401 -16.42 11.63 5.00
CA CYS A 401 -16.28 12.59 6.10
C CYS A 401 -15.63 11.92 7.32
N ASN A 402 -16.18 10.78 7.75
CA ASN A 402 -15.68 10.07 8.92
C ASN A 402 -14.23 9.60 8.73
N LYS A 403 -13.82 9.24 7.50
CA LYS A 403 -12.43 8.86 7.20
C LYS A 403 -11.50 10.07 7.28
N VAL A 404 -11.87 11.21 6.69
CA VAL A 404 -11.05 12.44 6.74
C VAL A 404 -10.95 12.98 8.17
N GLU A 405 -12.05 12.99 8.93
CA GLU A 405 -12.05 13.41 10.33
C GLU A 405 -11.17 12.49 11.21
N ARG A 406 -11.20 11.18 10.97
CA ARG A 406 -10.28 10.24 11.63
C ARG A 406 -8.83 10.54 11.29
N ILE A 407 -8.51 10.73 10.00
CA ILE A 407 -7.14 11.07 9.56
C ILE A 407 -6.67 12.37 10.21
N TYR A 408 -7.51 13.41 10.24
CA TYR A 408 -7.20 14.69 10.89
C TYR A 408 -6.95 14.51 12.39
N SER A 409 -7.81 13.76 13.09
CA SER A 409 -7.66 13.45 14.52
C SER A 409 -6.39 12.65 14.81
N ASP A 410 -6.11 11.61 14.02
CA ASP A 410 -4.95 10.74 14.20
C ASP A 410 -3.65 11.46 13.89
N PHE A 411 -3.63 12.33 12.86
CA PHE A 411 -2.47 13.14 12.53
C PHE A 411 -2.15 14.14 13.65
N GLY A 412 -3.17 14.83 14.19
CA GLY A 412 -3.00 15.72 15.35
C GLY A 412 -2.42 15.00 16.57
N LYS A 413 -2.95 13.82 16.92
CA LYS A 413 -2.43 13.00 18.03
C LYS A 413 -1.00 12.53 17.80
N TYR A 414 -0.66 12.17 16.57
CA TYR A 414 0.69 11.73 16.24
C TYR A 414 1.70 12.87 16.31
N LEU A 415 1.41 14.02 15.69
CA LEU A 415 2.24 15.23 15.79
C LEU A 415 2.47 15.64 17.25
N TYR A 416 1.41 15.56 18.05
CA TYR A 416 1.50 15.83 19.48
C TYR A 416 2.44 14.88 20.21
N ARG A 417 2.29 13.56 20.03
CA ARG A 417 3.18 12.56 20.63
C ARG A 417 4.63 12.71 20.19
N TYR A 418 4.84 13.02 18.90
CA TYR A 418 6.15 13.28 18.33
C TYR A 418 6.82 14.49 19.00
N ALA A 419 6.10 15.61 19.12
CA ALA A 419 6.58 16.81 19.78
C ALA A 419 6.94 16.55 21.26
N CYS A 420 6.06 15.87 22.01
CA CYS A 420 6.32 15.55 23.42
C CYS A 420 7.51 14.62 23.63
N SER A 421 7.65 13.57 22.82
CA SER A 421 8.79 12.64 22.92
C SER A 421 10.12 13.37 22.70
N ASN A 422 10.20 14.21 21.66
CA ASN A 422 11.42 14.95 21.36
C ASN A 422 11.69 16.06 22.38
N ALA A 423 10.66 16.77 22.84
CA ALA A 423 10.78 17.74 23.93
C ALA A 423 11.33 17.08 25.20
N GLN A 424 10.87 15.87 25.56
CA GLN A 424 11.38 15.16 26.73
C GLN A 424 12.85 14.75 26.59
N ILE A 425 13.28 14.34 25.40
CA ILE A 425 14.70 14.04 25.12
C ILE A 425 15.56 15.29 25.31
N LEU A 426 15.09 16.45 24.82
CA LEU A 426 15.79 17.72 25.01
C LEU A 426 15.80 18.17 26.48
N ILE A 427 14.68 18.07 27.19
CA ILE A 427 14.59 18.35 28.63
C ILE A 427 15.62 17.51 29.39
N ASN A 428 15.68 16.20 29.12
CA ASN A 428 16.64 15.31 29.77
C ASN A 428 18.09 15.71 29.44
N LYS A 429 18.41 16.03 28.17
CA LYS A 429 19.73 16.54 27.76
C LYS A 429 20.13 17.79 28.57
N PHE A 430 19.22 18.76 28.70
CA PHE A 430 19.49 20.00 29.45
C PHE A 430 19.58 19.76 30.96
N GLN A 431 18.76 18.87 31.52
CA GLN A 431 18.82 18.52 32.94
C GLN A 431 20.14 17.85 33.32
N THR A 432 20.65 16.93 32.50
CA THR A 432 21.97 16.31 32.74
C THR A 432 23.10 17.34 32.71
N ALA A 433 23.09 18.27 31.75
CA ALA A 433 24.08 19.33 31.69
C ALA A 433 23.97 20.32 32.88
N LEU A 434 22.73 20.65 33.29
CA LEU A 434 22.46 21.49 34.46
C LEU A 434 23.03 20.91 35.75
N GLN A 435 22.95 19.58 35.95
CA GLN A 435 23.53 18.94 37.14
C GLN A 435 25.04 19.15 37.24
N ILE A 436 25.75 19.19 36.11
CA ILE A 436 27.19 19.41 36.07
C ILE A 436 27.50 20.89 36.34
N PHE A 437 26.76 21.82 35.73
CA PHE A 437 27.01 23.26 35.90
C PHE A 437 26.91 23.76 37.35
N ILE A 438 26.17 23.06 38.21
CA ILE A 438 26.00 23.41 39.63
C ILE A 438 27.24 23.07 40.48
N GLN A 439 28.08 22.10 40.07
CA GLN A 439 29.11 21.50 40.95
C GLN A 439 30.26 22.46 41.33
N ARG A 440 30.45 23.59 40.63
CA ARG A 440 31.44 24.66 40.89
C ARG A 440 32.75 24.16 41.53
N PRO A 441 33.55 23.38 40.80
CA PRO A 441 34.75 22.76 41.33
C PRO A 441 35.85 23.78 41.64
N SER A 442 36.60 23.52 42.72
CA SER A 442 37.75 24.33 43.16
C SER A 442 39.10 23.62 42.97
N ALA A 443 39.08 22.30 42.77
CA ALA A 443 40.26 21.51 42.44
C ALA A 443 40.66 21.73 40.97
N ILE A 444 41.97 21.72 40.69
CA ILE A 444 42.51 21.98 39.34
C ILE A 444 42.00 20.94 38.34
N GLU A 445 41.98 19.67 38.72
CA GLU A 445 41.48 18.54 37.92
C GLU A 445 40.01 18.73 37.53
N ASP A 446 39.16 18.89 38.54
CA ASP A 446 37.72 18.99 38.35
C ASP A 446 37.35 20.27 37.58
N PHE A 447 38.11 21.36 37.78
CA PHE A 447 37.93 22.60 37.02
C PHE A 447 38.34 22.47 35.56
N ALA A 448 39.46 21.83 35.25
CA ALA A 448 39.89 21.61 33.87
C ALA A 448 38.87 20.75 33.11
N LYS A 449 38.37 19.68 33.74
CA LYS A 449 37.30 18.84 33.19
C LYS A 449 36.00 19.63 33.00
N TYR A 450 35.59 20.42 33.99
CA TYR A 450 34.41 21.29 33.92
C TYR A 450 34.49 22.32 32.79
N ALA A 451 35.62 23.00 32.64
CA ALA A 451 35.84 23.98 31.57
C ALA A 451 35.78 23.32 30.19
N SER A 452 36.35 22.11 30.04
CA SER A 452 36.29 21.36 28.78
C SER A 452 34.87 20.91 28.41
N TYR A 453 34.05 20.58 29.40
CA TYR A 453 32.64 20.21 29.19
C TYR A 453 31.77 21.40 28.78
N LEU A 454 32.12 22.63 29.20
CA LEU A 454 31.33 23.83 28.94
C LEU A 454 31.47 24.34 27.50
N ALA A 455 32.65 24.20 26.89
CA ALA A 455 32.96 24.77 25.58
C ALA A 455 32.05 24.26 24.43
N PRO A 456 31.77 22.95 24.28
CA PRO A 456 30.86 22.45 23.24
C PRO A 456 29.43 22.98 23.38
N HIS A 457 28.92 23.06 24.61
CA HIS A 457 27.57 23.57 24.88
C HIS A 457 27.39 25.06 24.54
N LYS A 458 28.48 25.84 24.60
CA LYS A 458 28.49 27.24 24.16
C LYS A 458 28.40 27.36 22.63
N VAL A 459 29.05 26.45 21.90
CA VAL A 459 28.98 26.41 20.42
C VAL A 459 27.62 25.92 19.94
N GLU A 460 27.04 24.90 20.59
CA GLU A 460 25.73 24.34 20.24
C GLU A 460 24.53 25.24 20.63
N LEU A 461 24.76 26.38 21.29
CA LEU A 461 23.68 27.19 21.85
C LEU A 461 22.73 27.74 20.78
N SER A 462 23.25 28.20 19.64
CA SER A 462 22.46 28.70 18.52
C SER A 462 21.62 27.60 17.86
N SER A 463 22.21 26.40 17.68
CA SER A 463 21.51 25.25 17.09
C SER A 463 20.40 24.72 18.00
N ASN A 464 20.65 24.62 19.32
CA ASN A 464 19.64 24.22 20.28
C ASN A 464 18.51 25.27 20.40
N GLN A 465 18.82 26.57 20.26
CA GLN A 465 17.82 27.63 20.26
C GLN A 465 16.85 27.52 19.07
N GLN A 466 17.36 27.30 17.86
CA GLN A 466 16.53 27.07 16.66
C GLN A 466 15.63 25.85 16.82
N THR A 467 16.18 24.77 17.40
CA THR A 467 15.44 23.53 17.66
C THR A 467 14.27 23.76 18.63
N ILE A 468 14.47 24.55 19.69
CA ILE A 468 13.41 24.84 20.66
C ILE A 468 12.35 25.75 20.06
N GLU A 469 12.76 26.78 19.31
CA GLU A 469 11.83 27.67 18.61
C GLU A 469 10.95 26.91 17.61
N TYR A 470 11.53 25.93 16.90
CA TYR A 470 10.76 25.00 16.08
C TYR A 470 9.69 24.24 16.87
N PHE A 471 10.06 23.65 18.02
CA PHE A 471 9.11 22.89 18.84
C PHE A 471 8.05 23.79 19.49
N THR A 472 8.39 25.00 19.93
CA THR A 472 7.41 25.97 20.43
C THR A 472 6.40 26.35 19.35
N ASN A 473 6.86 26.66 18.14
CA ASN A 473 5.99 26.95 17.01
C ASN A 473 5.11 25.74 16.63
N LEU A 474 5.66 24.52 16.72
CA LEU A 474 4.92 23.28 16.49
C LEU A 474 3.83 23.07 17.55
N PHE A 475 4.12 23.29 18.83
CA PHE A 475 3.14 23.21 19.91
C PHE A 475 2.04 24.25 19.75
N ASP A 476 2.39 25.51 19.46
CA ASP A 476 1.42 26.58 19.21
C ASP A 476 0.47 26.22 18.06
N MET A 477 1.01 25.74 16.94
CA MET A 477 0.22 25.27 15.81
C MET A 477 -0.71 24.11 16.19
N ILE A 478 -0.19 23.09 16.89
CA ILE A 478 -1.02 21.96 17.34
C ILE A 478 -2.14 22.45 18.26
N PHE A 479 -1.87 23.36 19.18
CA PHE A 479 -2.89 23.88 20.10
C PHE A 479 -3.92 24.78 19.42
N MET A 480 -3.52 25.53 18.38
CA MET A 480 -4.45 26.29 17.54
C MET A 480 -5.44 25.39 16.81
N HIS A 481 -5.00 24.23 16.31
CA HIS A 481 -5.84 23.29 15.56
C HIS A 481 -6.59 22.27 16.43
N PHE A 482 -6.01 21.88 17.56
CA PHE A 482 -6.46 20.79 18.42
C PHE A 482 -6.51 21.24 19.88
N GLY A 483 -7.16 22.36 20.17
CA GLY A 483 -7.22 22.94 21.52
C GLY A 483 -7.70 21.99 22.63
N HIS A 484 -8.41 20.91 22.29
CA HIS A 484 -8.78 19.85 23.24
C HIS A 484 -7.58 19.03 23.75
N LEU A 485 -6.51 18.88 22.95
CA LEU A 485 -5.27 18.20 23.37
C LEU A 485 -4.52 18.98 24.46
N ARG A 486 -4.86 20.26 24.68
CA ARG A 486 -4.32 21.09 25.75
C ARG A 486 -4.90 20.76 27.13
N GLN A 487 -6.09 20.16 27.20
CA GLN A 487 -6.82 19.93 28.46
C GLN A 487 -6.35 18.70 29.26
N ASP A 488 -5.49 17.87 28.69
CA ASP A 488 -4.83 16.80 29.43
C ASP A 488 -3.74 17.43 30.33
N ASN A 489 -3.92 17.40 31.65
CA ASN A 489 -3.05 18.12 32.61
C ASN A 489 -1.55 17.73 32.54
N GLU A 490 -1.20 16.56 32.03
CA GLU A 490 0.20 16.14 31.84
C GLU A 490 0.87 16.83 30.64
N ASN A 491 0.07 17.35 29.72
CA ASN A 491 0.48 17.77 28.37
C ASN A 491 0.85 19.26 28.29
N GLU A 492 0.19 20.11 29.07
CA GLU A 492 0.53 21.53 29.23
C GLU A 492 1.84 21.72 30.03
N LEU A 493 2.25 20.69 30.79
CA LEU A 493 3.49 20.71 31.56
C LEU A 493 4.72 20.58 30.67
N ILE A 494 4.67 19.85 29.53
CA ILE A 494 5.88 19.53 28.75
C ILE A 494 6.40 20.74 27.98
N ASP A 495 5.55 21.47 27.25
CA ASP A 495 5.96 22.67 26.50
C ASP A 495 6.48 23.78 27.44
N LYS A 496 5.75 24.01 28.54
CA LYS A 496 6.18 24.93 29.59
C LYS A 496 7.48 24.46 30.25
N SER A 497 7.61 23.17 30.57
CA SER A 497 8.83 22.59 31.13
C SER A 497 10.01 22.69 30.17
N LEU A 498 9.82 22.47 28.85
CA LEU A 498 10.87 22.64 27.84
C LEU A 498 11.38 24.08 27.84
N THR A 499 10.46 25.05 27.80
CA THR A 499 10.82 26.47 27.80
C THR A 499 11.49 26.90 29.11
N ASP A 500 10.98 26.44 30.25
CA ASP A 500 11.51 26.78 31.58
C ASP A 500 12.88 26.13 31.83
N THR A 501 13.05 24.85 31.45
CA THR A 501 14.34 24.14 31.55
C THR A 501 15.38 24.72 30.61
N TRP A 502 15.00 25.15 29.40
CA TRP A 502 15.89 25.85 28.49
C TRP A 502 16.34 27.21 29.04
N LYS A 503 15.40 28.05 29.53
CA LYS A 503 15.75 29.33 30.16
C LYS A 503 16.68 29.14 31.35
N LEU A 504 16.42 28.12 32.17
CA LEU A 504 17.28 27.76 33.30
C LEU A 504 18.66 27.31 32.81
N PHE A 505 18.72 26.49 31.76
CA PHE A 505 19.97 26.05 31.12
C PHE A 505 20.78 27.23 30.59
N GLN A 506 20.19 28.14 29.82
CA GLN A 506 20.86 29.33 29.30
C GLN A 506 21.44 30.19 30.43
N LYS A 507 20.64 30.44 31.46
CA LYS A 507 21.08 31.21 32.64
C LYS A 507 22.26 30.53 33.33
N LYS A 508 22.16 29.22 33.59
CA LYS A 508 23.21 28.46 34.28
C LYS A 508 24.47 28.28 33.47
N LEU A 509 24.35 28.15 32.15
CA LEU A 509 25.50 28.12 31.25
C LEU A 509 26.22 29.47 31.25
N SER A 510 25.50 30.59 31.24
CA SER A 510 26.11 31.92 31.38
C SER A 510 26.79 32.07 32.73
N ASP A 511 26.11 31.74 33.83
CA ASP A 511 26.68 31.77 35.19
C ASP A 511 27.96 30.91 35.29
N ALA A 512 27.96 29.74 34.64
CA ALA A 512 29.08 28.81 34.61
C ALA A 512 30.25 29.32 33.74
N ALA A 513 29.94 29.95 32.60
CA ALA A 513 30.94 30.57 31.74
C ALA A 513 31.62 31.75 32.44
N ASP A 514 30.85 32.57 33.15
CA ASP A 514 31.38 33.68 33.95
C ASP A 514 32.24 33.17 35.11
N PHE A 515 31.81 32.10 35.79
CA PHE A 515 32.60 31.43 36.82
C PHE A 515 33.94 30.92 36.26
N VAL A 516 33.92 30.23 35.12
CA VAL A 516 35.17 29.77 34.47
C VAL A 516 36.04 30.96 34.11
N ALA A 517 35.50 32.01 33.50
CA ALA A 517 36.27 33.20 33.13
C ALA A 517 36.94 33.86 34.36
N GLN A 518 36.23 33.97 35.47
CA GLN A 518 36.75 34.55 36.72
C GLN A 518 37.83 33.67 37.36
N GLN A 519 37.62 32.36 37.41
CA GLN A 519 38.54 31.43 38.09
C GLN A 519 39.71 30.98 37.22
N THR A 520 39.64 31.13 35.89
CA THR A 520 40.68 30.64 34.97
C THR A 520 42.05 31.22 35.30
N LEU A 521 42.16 32.52 35.58
CA LEU A 521 43.44 33.15 35.90
C LEU A 521 44.05 32.58 37.20
N ILE A 522 43.23 32.46 38.25
CA ILE A 522 43.65 31.95 39.56
C ILE A 522 44.09 30.49 39.45
N ILE A 523 43.34 29.67 38.71
CA ILE A 523 43.63 28.25 38.56
C ILE A 523 44.82 28.02 37.63
N LYS A 524 44.98 28.83 36.56
CA LYS A 524 46.17 28.79 35.70
C LYS A 524 47.44 29.10 36.50
N GLN A 525 47.40 30.13 37.36
CA GLN A 525 48.53 30.46 38.22
C GLN A 525 48.81 29.32 39.22
N ARG A 526 47.78 28.82 39.91
CA ARG A 526 47.95 27.72 40.87
C ARG A 526 48.50 26.46 40.20
N LEU A 527 48.03 26.14 38.99
CA LEU A 527 48.48 25.01 38.20
C LEU A 527 49.97 25.17 37.85
N ARG A 528 50.39 26.35 37.38
CA ARG A 528 51.80 26.68 37.12
C ARG A 528 52.65 26.51 38.38
N ASP A 529 52.27 27.13 39.49
CA ASP A 529 53.01 27.04 40.76
C ASP A 529 53.15 25.58 41.24
N THR A 530 52.08 24.77 41.10
CA THR A 530 52.15 23.34 41.45
C THR A 530 53.00 22.52 40.49
N PHE A 531 52.98 22.86 39.20
CA PHE A 531 53.78 22.20 38.17
C PHE A 531 55.27 22.47 38.39
N GLU A 532 55.66 23.74 38.55
CA GLU A 532 57.05 24.15 38.86
C GLU A 532 57.55 23.46 40.14
N LYS A 533 56.73 23.43 41.20
CA LYS A 533 57.08 22.73 42.43
C LYS A 533 57.36 21.22 42.23
N TYR A 534 56.56 20.53 41.41
CA TYR A 534 56.81 19.13 41.11
C TYR A 534 58.02 18.93 40.19
N LEU A 535 58.27 19.89 39.29
CA LEU A 535 59.44 19.91 38.42
C LEU A 535 60.73 20.04 39.25
N ASP A 536 60.76 21.00 40.18
CA ASP A 536 61.88 21.19 41.13
C ASP A 536 62.13 19.92 41.97
N GLN A 537 61.06 19.27 42.42
CA GLN A 537 61.16 18.00 43.16
C GLN A 537 61.72 16.87 42.29
N ALA A 538 61.31 16.79 41.02
CA ALA A 538 61.82 15.81 40.07
C ALA A 538 63.30 16.07 39.75
N GLU A 539 63.70 17.33 39.54
CA GLU A 539 65.09 17.72 39.31
C GLU A 539 65.98 17.41 40.51
N LEU A 540 65.50 17.72 41.73
CA LEU A 540 66.22 17.39 42.97
C LEU A 540 66.43 15.88 43.10
N LEU A 541 65.39 15.07 42.86
CA LEU A 541 65.46 13.62 42.96
C LEU A 541 66.37 13.02 41.87
N TYR A 542 66.34 13.59 40.67
CA TYR A 542 67.25 13.25 39.58
C TYR A 542 68.70 13.53 39.96
N ASN A 543 69.00 14.75 40.42
CA ASN A 543 70.35 15.14 40.85
C ASN A 543 70.84 14.24 41.99
N GLN A 544 69.96 13.93 42.96
CA GLN A 544 70.29 13.02 44.05
C GLN A 544 70.60 11.60 43.59
N SER A 545 70.02 11.13 42.48
CA SER A 545 70.16 9.76 42.00
C SER A 545 71.31 9.56 41.01
N THR A 546 71.76 10.62 40.34
CA THR A 546 72.80 10.58 39.30
C THR A 546 74.13 11.17 39.75
N SER A 547 74.19 11.81 40.92
CA SER A 547 75.39 12.46 41.44
C SER A 547 75.75 12.02 42.87
N GLY A 548 76.89 12.50 43.38
CA GLY A 548 77.32 12.28 44.76
C GLY A 548 77.69 10.82 45.06
N ILE A 549 77.00 10.22 46.04
CA ILE A 549 77.24 8.84 46.47
C ILE A 549 77.09 7.83 45.32
N PHE A 550 76.22 8.14 44.33
CA PHE A 550 75.98 7.28 43.17
C PHE A 550 77.05 7.38 42.08
N LEU A 551 78.12 8.17 42.31
CA LEU A 551 79.36 8.21 41.52
C LEU A 551 80.58 7.69 42.30
N ASP A 552 80.42 7.35 43.58
CA ASP A 552 81.51 6.87 44.43
C ASP A 552 81.64 5.34 44.34
N SER A 553 82.75 4.87 43.77
CA SER A 553 83.05 3.45 43.57
C SER A 553 83.32 2.67 44.86
N ARG A 554 83.44 3.35 46.01
CA ARG A 554 83.69 2.73 47.33
C ARG A 554 82.43 2.31 48.07
N GLN A 555 81.25 2.66 47.57
CA GLN A 555 79.97 2.39 48.21
C GLN A 555 79.55 0.92 48.04
N ASP A 556 78.69 0.44 48.95
CA ASP A 556 78.15 -0.93 48.89
C ASP A 556 77.12 -1.07 47.76
N PRO A 557 77.37 -1.91 46.73
CA PRO A 557 76.50 -1.98 45.55
C PRO A 557 75.07 -2.40 45.88
N MET A 558 74.88 -3.26 46.90
CA MET A 558 73.55 -3.75 47.30
C MET A 558 72.69 -2.63 47.90
N GLU A 559 73.26 -1.80 48.77
CA GLU A 559 72.55 -0.66 49.38
C GLU A 559 72.26 0.44 48.34
N MET A 560 73.18 0.69 47.40
CA MET A 560 73.00 1.66 46.32
C MET A 560 71.85 1.28 45.37
N VAL A 561 71.76 0.00 44.97
CA VAL A 561 70.65 -0.51 44.15
C VAL A 561 69.31 -0.37 44.88
N LYS A 562 69.28 -0.59 46.19
CA LYS A 562 68.07 -0.45 47.00
C LYS A 562 67.60 1.01 47.07
N GLN A 563 68.51 1.96 47.26
CA GLN A 563 68.19 3.39 47.26
C GLN A 563 67.73 3.88 45.88
N LEU A 564 68.42 3.49 44.80
CA LEU A 564 68.01 3.85 43.43
C LEU A 564 66.65 3.26 43.05
N LYS A 565 66.32 2.03 43.47
CA LYS A 565 64.98 1.47 43.26
C LYS A 565 63.90 2.31 43.92
N LYS A 566 64.14 2.80 45.13
CA LYS A 566 63.20 3.70 45.82
C LYS A 566 63.06 5.02 45.06
N ASN A 567 64.17 5.65 44.70
CA ASN A 567 64.16 6.91 43.95
C ASN A 567 63.46 6.78 42.59
N CYS A 568 63.61 5.64 41.88
CA CYS A 568 62.87 5.38 40.64
C CYS A 568 61.35 5.37 40.86
N ILE A 569 60.88 4.73 41.95
CA ILE A 569 59.44 4.65 42.26
C ILE A 569 58.89 6.05 42.58
N ASP A 570 59.61 6.80 43.39
CA ASP A 570 59.24 8.17 43.76
C ASP A 570 59.24 9.09 42.52
N PHE A 571 60.23 8.94 41.62
CA PHE A 571 60.32 9.69 40.36
C PHE A 571 59.18 9.34 39.39
N MET A 572 58.85 8.06 39.20
CA MET A 572 57.70 7.65 38.38
C MET A 572 56.38 8.23 38.90
N GLY A 573 56.23 8.36 40.22
CA GLY A 573 55.09 9.02 40.85
C GLY A 573 55.00 10.50 40.46
N LEU A 574 56.12 11.22 40.51
CA LEU A 574 56.23 12.63 40.12
C LEU A 574 56.01 12.84 38.62
N GLU A 575 56.62 11.99 37.78
CA GLU A 575 56.44 12.02 36.32
C GLU A 575 54.96 11.89 35.93
N LYS A 576 54.24 10.96 36.57
CA LYS A 576 52.81 10.78 36.33
C LYS A 576 52.01 12.03 36.72
N GLN A 577 52.32 12.65 37.84
CA GLN A 577 51.67 13.90 38.27
C GLN A 577 51.97 15.01 37.27
N LEU A 578 53.23 15.25 36.92
CA LEU A 578 53.64 16.30 35.96
C LEU A 578 52.92 16.16 34.61
N ARG A 579 52.78 14.93 34.07
CA ARG A 579 52.00 14.69 32.84
C ARG A 579 50.53 15.06 32.98
N GLN A 580 49.89 14.74 34.11
CA GLN A 580 48.48 15.09 34.36
C GLN A 580 48.27 16.60 34.45
N TYR A 581 49.18 17.32 35.12
CA TYR A 581 49.11 18.79 35.21
C TYR A 581 49.33 19.45 33.85
N ALA A 582 50.26 18.94 33.04
CA ALA A 582 50.46 19.42 31.67
C ALA A 582 49.20 19.21 30.80
N GLU A 583 48.53 18.05 30.93
CA GLU A 583 47.28 17.78 30.23
C GLU A 583 46.19 18.80 30.63
N TRP A 584 46.02 19.10 31.92
CA TRP A 584 45.07 20.12 32.38
C TRP A 584 45.41 21.53 31.88
N GLN A 585 46.70 21.85 31.77
CA GLN A 585 47.18 23.09 31.17
C GLN A 585 46.76 23.20 29.70
N THR A 586 46.95 22.13 28.91
CA THR A 586 46.54 22.11 27.50
C THR A 586 45.03 22.24 27.33
N LEU A 587 44.23 21.54 28.16
CA LEU A 587 42.76 21.63 28.14
C LEU A 587 42.27 23.06 28.45
N LEU A 588 42.90 23.75 29.40
CA LEU A 588 42.56 25.13 29.74
C LEU A 588 43.02 26.13 28.66
N ALA A 589 44.13 25.87 27.97
CA ALA A 589 44.63 26.70 26.89
C ALA A 589 43.76 26.60 25.63
N THR A 590 43.32 25.40 25.26
CA THR A 590 42.46 25.17 24.07
C THR A 590 41.08 25.82 24.19
N ASN A 591 40.60 26.06 25.41
CA ASN A 591 39.28 26.67 25.66
C ASN A 591 39.32 28.22 25.73
N SER A 592 40.51 28.84 25.86
CA SER A 592 40.67 30.29 25.80
C SER A 592 40.87 30.75 24.35
N LEU A 593 39.78 31.10 23.66
CA LEU A 593 39.76 31.55 22.26
C LEU A 593 40.26 32.99 22.05
N SER A 594 41.22 33.46 22.85
CA SER A 594 41.77 34.81 22.73
C SER A 594 43.27 34.82 23.02
N SER A 595 44.02 35.33 22.04
CA SER A 595 45.46 35.62 22.06
C SER A 595 46.39 34.44 21.79
N VAL A 596 47.19 34.63 20.74
CA VAL A 596 48.05 33.68 20.03
C VAL A 596 49.41 33.46 20.69
N ASN A 597 49.78 34.19 21.74
CA ASN A 597 51.08 34.03 22.36
C ASN A 597 50.93 34.22 23.86
N GLU A 598 51.00 33.15 24.65
CA GLU A 598 51.49 33.12 26.04
C GLU A 598 51.21 31.73 26.64
N ASP A 599 52.27 31.13 27.18
CA ASP A 599 52.25 29.95 28.06
C ASP A 599 51.85 28.61 27.43
N HIS A 600 52.40 28.28 26.26
CA HIS A 600 52.56 26.87 25.94
C HIS A 600 53.45 26.25 27.00
N VAL A 601 52.97 25.17 27.64
CA VAL A 601 53.82 24.28 28.43
C VAL A 601 55.06 24.03 27.61
N ASP A 602 56.21 24.42 28.13
CA ASP A 602 57.48 24.17 27.49
C ASP A 602 57.58 22.65 27.36
N ASN A 603 57.30 22.14 26.15
CA ASN A 603 57.44 20.73 25.82
C ASN A 603 58.87 20.24 26.16
N ALA A 604 59.81 21.19 26.25
CA ALA A 604 61.15 21.03 26.80
C ALA A 604 61.19 20.50 28.25
N ASP A 605 60.30 20.92 29.15
CA ASP A 605 60.30 20.48 30.56
C ASP A 605 59.88 19.02 30.68
N ILE A 606 58.81 18.61 29.98
CA ILE A 606 58.37 17.20 29.96
C ILE A 606 59.40 16.33 29.22
N GLN A 607 60.03 16.83 28.17
CA GLN A 607 61.15 16.15 27.51
C GLN A 607 62.34 15.97 28.46
N SER A 608 62.63 16.98 29.29
CA SER A 608 63.68 16.90 30.31
C SER A 608 63.35 15.85 31.37
N VAL A 609 62.12 15.79 31.86
CA VAL A 609 61.65 14.75 32.80
C VAL A 609 61.77 13.35 32.21
N ASN A 610 61.42 13.16 30.93
CA ASN A 610 61.58 11.88 30.24
C ASN A 610 63.07 11.49 30.14
N ARG A 611 63.96 12.44 29.85
CA ARG A 611 65.41 12.22 29.81
C ARG A 611 65.94 11.83 31.19
N TRP A 612 65.53 12.54 32.24
CA TRP A 612 65.91 12.23 33.63
C TRP A 612 65.48 10.82 34.04
N SER A 613 64.28 10.39 33.64
CA SER A 613 63.77 9.03 33.88
C SER A 613 64.74 7.96 33.31
N ILE A 614 65.16 8.14 32.06
CA ILE A 614 66.10 7.24 31.37
C ILE A 614 67.46 7.20 32.09
N GLU A 615 68.00 8.36 32.46
CA GLU A 615 69.32 8.46 33.09
C GLU A 615 69.34 7.83 34.51
N ILE A 616 68.25 7.98 35.29
CA ILE A 616 68.10 7.32 36.60
C ILE A 616 68.03 5.80 36.42
N ASP A 617 67.28 5.31 35.42
CA ASP A 617 67.18 3.88 35.11
C ASP A 617 68.52 3.30 34.68
N LEU A 618 69.27 4.00 33.81
CA LEU A 618 70.61 3.60 33.40
C LEU A 618 71.57 3.51 34.60
N ARG A 619 71.52 4.48 35.52
CA ARG A 619 72.34 4.48 36.74
C ARG A 619 71.99 3.31 37.66
N LYS A 620 70.70 3.00 37.82
CA LYS A 620 70.22 1.84 38.59
C LYS A 620 70.70 0.53 37.98
N ASP A 621 70.60 0.39 36.66
CA ASP A 621 71.03 -0.83 35.97
C ASP A 621 72.54 -1.03 36.05
N LEU A 622 73.34 0.05 35.94
CA LEU A 622 74.78 0.01 36.14
C LEU A 622 75.15 -0.54 37.53
N TRP A 623 74.55 0.03 38.60
CA TRP A 623 74.79 -0.43 39.96
C TRP A 623 74.31 -1.87 40.20
N LYS A 624 73.23 -2.29 39.53
CA LYS A 624 72.74 -3.68 39.58
C LYS A 624 73.72 -4.65 38.93
N TYR A 625 74.31 -4.30 37.79
CA TYR A 625 75.35 -5.11 37.18
C TYR A 625 76.62 -5.15 38.04
N LEU A 626 77.00 -4.03 38.65
CA LEU A 626 78.12 -3.98 39.58
C LEU A 626 77.87 -4.86 40.83
N GLU A 627 76.66 -4.88 41.39
CA GLU A 627 76.25 -5.80 42.47
C GLU A 627 76.34 -7.27 42.03
N ILE A 628 75.78 -7.62 40.87
CA ILE A 628 75.79 -8.99 40.34
C ILE A 628 77.22 -9.46 40.09
N THR A 629 78.06 -8.62 39.50
CA THR A 629 79.45 -8.97 39.16
C THR A 629 80.33 -9.05 40.40
N SER A 630 80.25 -8.07 41.31
CA SER A 630 81.01 -8.07 42.57
C SER A 630 80.65 -9.25 43.47
N SER A 631 79.35 -9.58 43.60
CA SER A 631 78.90 -10.76 44.35
C SER A 631 79.36 -12.07 43.70
N ALA A 632 79.27 -12.19 42.37
CA ALA A 632 79.75 -13.36 41.66
C ALA A 632 81.28 -13.52 41.73
N ILE A 633 82.06 -12.45 41.58
CA ILE A 633 83.52 -12.48 41.73
C ILE A 633 83.89 -12.84 43.18
N LYS A 634 83.18 -12.31 44.17
CA LYS A 634 83.38 -12.67 45.59
C LYS A 634 83.05 -14.15 45.84
N GLU A 635 81.98 -14.67 45.24
CA GLU A 635 81.64 -16.10 45.29
C GLU A 635 82.76 -16.93 44.65
N TRP A 636 83.20 -16.56 43.45
CA TRP A 636 84.28 -17.22 42.70
C TRP A 636 85.59 -17.24 43.48
N LYS A 637 86.01 -16.10 44.04
CA LYS A 637 87.19 -16.01 44.92
C LYS A 637 87.09 -16.96 46.12
N ASN A 638 85.90 -17.17 46.66
CA ASN A 638 85.67 -18.09 47.77
C ASN A 638 85.47 -19.56 47.38
N THR A 639 85.37 -19.88 46.08
CA THR A 639 85.30 -21.28 45.64
C THR A 639 86.65 -21.97 45.75
N PHE A 640 86.61 -23.26 46.08
CA PHE A 640 87.81 -24.10 46.08
C PHE A 640 88.33 -24.32 44.67
N ILE A 641 89.66 -24.31 44.52
CA ILE A 641 90.36 -24.46 43.23
C ILE A 641 89.85 -25.68 42.44
N ASN A 642 89.61 -26.81 43.12
CA ASN A 642 89.14 -28.06 42.51
C ASN A 642 87.68 -28.05 42.01
N LYS A 643 86.86 -27.10 42.46
CA LYS A 643 85.44 -26.96 42.06
C LYS A 643 85.22 -25.77 41.13
N PHE A 644 86.24 -24.97 40.85
CA PHE A 644 86.10 -23.77 40.07
C PHE A 644 86.04 -24.06 38.57
N ASN A 645 85.00 -23.57 37.90
CA ASN A 645 84.83 -23.72 36.45
C ASN A 645 85.34 -22.46 35.71
N ILE A 646 86.58 -22.52 35.27
CA ILE A 646 87.28 -21.43 34.59
C ILE A 646 86.58 -21.01 33.30
N ARG A 647 86.13 -21.98 32.50
CA ARG A 647 85.48 -21.70 31.21
C ARG A 647 84.20 -20.88 31.40
N ARG A 648 83.35 -21.29 32.35
CA ARG A 648 82.09 -20.59 32.64
C ARG A 648 82.33 -19.19 33.23
N ALA A 649 83.39 -19.01 34.03
CA ALA A 649 83.77 -17.71 34.55
C ALA A 649 84.29 -16.79 33.44
N HIS A 650 85.11 -17.29 32.50
CA HIS A 650 85.57 -16.54 31.33
C HIS A 650 84.41 -16.09 30.43
N GLU A 651 83.51 -17.00 30.06
CA GLU A 651 82.33 -16.68 29.22
C GLU A 651 81.44 -15.59 29.85
N LYS A 652 81.35 -15.56 31.18
CA LYS A 652 80.61 -14.53 31.92
C LYS A 652 81.37 -13.20 32.01
N LEU A 653 82.69 -13.22 32.20
CA LEU A 653 83.52 -12.00 32.18
C LEU A 653 83.47 -11.34 30.80
N ASP A 654 83.64 -12.10 29.71
CA ASP A 654 83.54 -11.59 28.34
C ASP A 654 82.18 -10.92 28.09
N CYS A 655 81.10 -11.50 28.64
CA CYS A 655 79.75 -10.94 28.54
C CYS A 655 79.61 -9.65 29.35
N TRP A 656 80.09 -9.63 30.60
CA TRP A 656 80.03 -8.44 31.45
C TRP A 656 80.91 -7.30 30.96
N LEU A 657 82.08 -7.60 30.37
CA LEU A 657 82.95 -6.60 29.75
C LEU A 657 82.27 -5.92 28.56
N LYS A 658 81.61 -6.69 27.67
CA LYS A 658 80.80 -6.12 26.58
C LYS A 658 79.66 -5.23 27.10
N ILE A 659 78.96 -5.68 28.15
CA ILE A 659 77.89 -4.88 28.76
C ILE A 659 78.47 -3.61 29.39
N ALA A 660 79.64 -3.67 30.03
CA ALA A 660 80.31 -2.51 30.60
C ALA A 660 80.77 -1.51 29.53
N GLU A 661 81.26 -1.99 28.37
CA GLU A 661 81.55 -1.17 27.19
C GLU A 661 80.27 -0.50 26.64
N ASP A 662 79.15 -1.23 26.57
CA ASP A 662 77.85 -0.65 26.16
C ASP A 662 77.38 0.46 27.13
N PHE A 663 77.62 0.31 28.44
CA PHE A 663 77.29 1.34 29.43
C PHE A 663 78.21 2.56 29.33
N LYS A 664 79.47 2.35 28.92
CA LYS A 664 80.43 3.42 28.67
C LYS A 664 79.97 4.33 27.54
N GLU A 665 79.46 3.76 26.44
CA GLU A 665 78.89 4.54 25.33
C GLU A 665 77.61 5.29 25.70
N LYS A 666 76.76 4.70 26.56
CA LYS A 666 75.43 5.24 26.90
C LYS A 666 75.41 6.31 27.99
N ILE A 667 76.37 6.29 28.92
CA ILE A 667 76.41 7.22 30.07
C ILE A 667 77.47 8.29 29.83
N SER A 668 78.74 7.89 29.76
CA SER A 668 79.90 8.75 29.46
C SER A 668 81.17 7.90 29.47
N ASP A 669 82.14 8.23 28.63
CA ASP A 669 83.46 7.58 28.59
C ASP A 669 84.25 7.74 29.91
N ASP A 670 83.98 8.80 30.66
CA ASP A 670 84.68 9.18 31.88
C ASP A 670 83.92 8.80 33.17
N ASP A 671 82.85 8.00 33.09
CA ASP A 671 82.07 7.65 34.27
C ASP A 671 82.90 6.80 35.27
N PRO A 672 83.08 7.26 36.52
CA PRO A 672 83.99 6.63 37.48
C PRO A 672 83.56 5.22 37.89
N ILE A 673 82.26 4.92 37.83
CA ILE A 673 81.74 3.60 38.23
C ILE A 673 81.87 2.62 37.09
N VAL A 674 81.60 3.04 35.85
CA VAL A 674 81.84 2.21 34.66
C VAL A 674 83.33 1.87 34.57
N LEU A 675 84.22 2.84 34.75
CA LEU A 675 85.67 2.61 34.75
C LEU A 675 86.11 1.69 35.89
N HIS A 676 85.58 1.88 37.11
CA HIS A 676 85.85 0.98 38.23
C HIS A 676 85.35 -0.45 37.96
N TRP A 677 84.17 -0.58 37.36
CA TRP A 677 83.59 -1.86 37.00
C TRP A 677 84.43 -2.59 35.96
N ILE A 678 84.87 -1.89 34.91
CA ILE A 678 85.78 -2.44 33.89
C ILE A 678 87.11 -2.86 34.51
N SER A 679 87.70 -2.01 35.35
CA SER A 679 88.94 -2.33 36.07
C SER A 679 88.80 -3.56 36.95
N MET A 680 87.71 -3.68 37.73
CA MET A 680 87.44 -4.87 38.55
C MET A 680 87.31 -6.15 37.71
N LEU A 681 86.68 -6.06 36.53
CA LEU A 681 86.53 -7.19 35.61
C LEU A 681 87.87 -7.59 34.98
N GLN A 682 88.66 -6.62 34.51
CA GLN A 682 89.99 -6.83 33.92
C GLN A 682 90.98 -7.39 34.95
N ASP A 683 90.99 -6.86 36.17
CA ASP A 683 91.82 -7.39 37.27
C ASP A 683 91.53 -8.87 37.53
N PHE A 684 90.26 -9.27 37.50
CA PHE A 684 89.88 -10.67 37.68
C PHE A 684 90.12 -11.52 36.43
N GLU A 685 90.01 -10.95 35.23
CA GLU A 685 90.36 -11.61 33.96
C GLU A 685 91.85 -11.97 33.91
N GLU A 686 92.74 -11.05 34.28
CA GLU A 686 94.19 -11.32 34.38
C GLU A 686 94.47 -12.49 35.34
N ASN A 687 93.80 -12.49 36.50
CA ASN A 687 93.87 -13.60 37.46
C ASN A 687 93.33 -14.91 36.86
N LEU A 688 92.28 -14.85 36.05
CA LEU A 688 91.66 -16.01 35.43
C LEU A 688 92.52 -16.62 34.32
N GLU A 689 93.23 -15.80 33.54
CA GLU A 689 94.22 -16.28 32.56
C GLU A 689 95.37 -17.05 33.23
N LEU A 690 95.83 -16.57 34.38
CA LEU A 690 96.85 -17.23 35.20
C LEU A 690 96.31 -18.54 35.80
N LEU A 691 95.08 -18.51 36.33
CA LEU A 691 94.39 -19.70 36.85
C LEU A 691 94.19 -20.77 35.77
N LYS A 692 93.85 -20.40 34.53
CA LYS A 692 93.71 -21.35 33.40
C LYS A 692 94.99 -22.16 33.15
N LYS A 693 96.16 -21.54 33.33
CA LYS A 693 97.46 -22.21 33.19
C LYS A 693 97.76 -23.14 34.38
N LEU A 694 97.34 -22.73 35.58
CA LEU A 694 97.54 -23.44 36.85
C LEU A 694 96.59 -24.62 37.10
N LEU A 695 95.37 -24.54 36.59
CA LEU A 695 94.33 -25.56 36.76
C LEU A 695 94.27 -26.56 35.62
N SER A 696 95.31 -26.60 34.80
CA SER A 696 95.47 -27.66 33.80
C SER A 696 95.68 -29.01 34.50
N ASP A 697 95.14 -30.08 33.93
CA ASP A 697 95.24 -31.46 34.47
C ASP A 697 96.69 -31.97 34.64
N ALA A 698 97.69 -31.16 34.25
CA ALA A 698 99.12 -31.44 34.32
C ALA A 698 99.74 -31.20 35.70
N MET A 699 99.07 -30.46 36.60
CA MET A 699 99.67 -29.97 37.85
C MET A 699 99.64 -31.02 38.98
N THR A 700 100.81 -31.50 39.40
CA THR A 700 100.97 -32.46 40.51
C THR A 700 101.36 -31.78 41.83
N ALA A 701 101.19 -32.47 42.97
CA ALA A 701 101.52 -31.93 44.31
C ALA A 701 102.99 -31.47 44.44
N GLU A 702 103.92 -32.03 43.66
CA GLU A 702 105.32 -31.60 43.62
C GLU A 702 105.48 -30.24 42.92
N GLN A 703 104.71 -30.00 41.86
CA GLN A 703 104.74 -28.75 41.11
C GLN A 703 104.08 -27.62 41.90
N TRP A 704 103.03 -27.91 42.68
CA TRP A 704 102.48 -26.96 43.66
C TRP A 704 103.49 -26.60 44.77
N LYS A 705 104.29 -27.57 45.26
CA LYS A 705 105.40 -27.29 46.21
C LYS A 705 106.46 -26.38 45.61
N VAL A 706 106.86 -26.60 44.36
CA VAL A 706 107.84 -25.76 43.65
C VAL A 706 107.30 -24.34 43.51
N LEU A 707 106.02 -24.21 43.22
CA LEU A 707 105.35 -22.95 42.96
C LEU A 707 105.16 -22.09 44.21
N PHE A 708 104.73 -22.69 45.32
CA PHE A 708 104.65 -22.01 46.61
C PHE A 708 106.05 -21.63 47.11
N ARG A 709 107.05 -22.50 46.94
CA ARG A 709 108.44 -22.22 47.31
C ARG A 709 109.03 -21.06 46.50
N ALA A 710 108.71 -20.95 45.21
CA ALA A 710 109.14 -19.84 44.37
C ALA A 710 108.59 -18.48 44.86
N ASN A 711 107.44 -18.49 45.53
CA ASN A 711 106.79 -17.32 46.09
C ASN A 711 107.02 -17.14 47.59
N GLY A 712 107.94 -17.91 48.20
CA GLY A 712 108.31 -17.77 49.62
C GLY A 712 107.36 -18.43 50.62
N HIS A 713 106.48 -19.33 50.18
CA HIS A 713 105.50 -20.03 51.02
C HIS A 713 105.70 -21.56 51.01
N GLU A 714 105.21 -22.25 52.05
CA GLU A 714 105.17 -23.72 52.09
C GLU A 714 103.81 -24.23 51.61
N TYR A 715 103.81 -25.23 50.73
CA TYR A 715 102.58 -25.86 50.23
C TYR A 715 102.16 -27.02 51.13
N ASP A 716 100.92 -26.97 51.64
CA ASP A 716 100.29 -28.08 52.36
C ASP A 716 99.31 -28.82 51.44
N PRO A 717 99.61 -30.08 51.05
CA PRO A 717 98.72 -30.89 50.22
C PRO A 717 97.36 -31.21 50.85
N HIS A 718 97.19 -31.07 52.18
CA HIS A 718 95.94 -31.37 52.88
C HIS A 718 95.04 -30.15 53.02
N TYR A 719 95.54 -28.95 52.67
CA TYR A 719 94.78 -27.72 52.72
C TYR A 719 94.03 -27.49 51.40
N ASN A 720 92.70 -27.33 51.49
CA ASN A 720 91.88 -26.98 50.33
C ASN A 720 91.94 -25.48 50.09
N TYR A 721 92.92 -25.04 49.31
CA TYR A 721 93.07 -23.64 48.91
C TYR A 721 91.86 -23.15 48.10
N ARG A 722 91.37 -21.97 48.45
CA ARG A 722 90.42 -21.16 47.67
C ARG A 722 91.18 -20.29 46.68
N ILE A 723 90.47 -19.75 45.69
CA ILE A 723 91.06 -18.80 44.75
C ILE A 723 91.55 -17.53 45.49
N GLN A 724 90.82 -17.07 46.50
CA GLN A 724 91.19 -15.96 47.36
C GLN A 724 92.55 -16.20 48.03
N ASP A 725 92.79 -17.43 48.53
CA ASP A 725 94.05 -17.77 49.19
C ASP A 725 95.23 -17.64 48.21
N LEU A 726 95.04 -17.98 46.93
CA LEU A 726 96.07 -17.79 45.89
C LEU A 726 96.33 -16.31 45.56
N ILE A 727 95.29 -15.48 45.63
CA ILE A 727 95.40 -14.02 45.41
C ILE A 727 96.13 -13.39 46.62
N ASP A 728 95.75 -13.73 47.85
CA ASP A 728 96.31 -13.17 49.08
C ASP A 728 97.77 -13.57 49.29
N LEU A 729 98.13 -14.81 48.91
CA LEU A 729 99.52 -15.28 48.89
C LEU A 729 100.33 -14.69 47.74
N LYS A 730 99.77 -13.75 46.97
CA LYS A 730 100.39 -13.10 45.79
C LYS A 730 100.93 -14.09 44.77
N ILE A 731 100.35 -15.29 44.74
CA ILE A 731 100.80 -16.33 43.83
C ILE A 731 100.46 -15.89 42.40
N LEU A 732 99.26 -15.36 42.18
CA LEU A 732 98.71 -14.92 40.89
C LEU A 732 99.22 -13.54 40.41
N GLN A 733 100.51 -13.23 40.58
CA GLN A 733 101.11 -11.99 40.06
C GLN A 733 101.75 -12.17 38.67
N ILE A 734 101.73 -11.11 37.86
CA ILE A 734 102.32 -11.09 36.49
C ILE A 734 103.82 -11.43 36.51
N GLU A 735 104.54 -11.01 37.56
CA GLU A 735 105.97 -11.30 37.73
C GLU A 735 106.27 -12.80 37.81
N ASN A 736 105.30 -13.60 38.28
CA ASN A 736 105.39 -15.04 38.36
C ASN A 736 104.98 -15.75 37.05
N GLN A 737 104.52 -15.02 36.02
CA GLN A 737 104.06 -15.60 34.74
C GLN A 737 105.14 -16.40 34.01
N ALA A 738 106.41 -15.99 34.10
CA ALA A 738 107.54 -16.74 33.55
C ALA A 738 107.75 -18.08 34.28
N VAL A 739 107.65 -18.07 35.62
CA VAL A 739 107.74 -19.25 36.48
C VAL A 739 106.56 -20.18 36.24
N PHE A 740 105.34 -19.63 36.10
CA PHE A 740 104.14 -20.38 35.73
C PHE A 740 104.28 -21.08 34.38
N ILE A 741 104.80 -20.39 33.35
CA ILE A 741 105.01 -20.98 32.02
C ILE A 741 106.08 -22.07 32.06
N GLN A 742 107.14 -21.89 32.85
CA GLN A 742 108.22 -22.87 32.98
C GLN A 742 107.75 -24.13 33.72
N ILE A 743 107.04 -23.96 34.86
CA ILE A 743 106.45 -25.06 35.62
C ILE A 743 105.37 -25.76 34.80
N HIS A 744 104.50 -25.02 34.10
CA HIS A 744 103.47 -25.62 33.26
C HIS A 744 104.04 -26.37 32.04
N LYS A 745 105.12 -25.87 31.41
CA LYS A 745 105.85 -26.58 30.34
C LYS A 745 106.54 -27.84 30.87
N GLN A 746 107.09 -27.79 32.09
CA GLN A 746 107.68 -28.95 32.74
C GLN A 746 106.60 -29.99 33.11
N ALA A 747 105.47 -29.52 33.65
CA ALA A 747 104.31 -30.33 34.00
C ALA A 747 103.67 -31.02 32.79
N THR A 748 103.45 -30.29 31.69
CA THR A 748 102.93 -30.89 30.44
C THR A 748 103.92 -31.83 29.77
N ARG A 749 105.23 -31.62 29.92
CA ARG A 749 106.25 -32.58 29.48
C ARG A 749 106.22 -33.85 30.34
N GLU A 750 106.10 -33.71 31.66
CA GLU A 750 105.97 -34.83 32.61
C GLU A 750 104.67 -35.61 32.42
N GLN A 751 103.54 -34.94 32.19
CA GLN A 751 102.26 -35.54 31.84
C GLN A 751 102.36 -36.32 30.53
N LYS A 752 102.90 -35.71 29.46
CA LYS A 752 103.12 -36.39 28.17
C LYS A 752 104.12 -37.55 28.26
N LEU A 753 105.02 -37.54 29.24
CA LEU A 753 105.90 -38.67 29.53
C LEU A 753 105.15 -39.77 30.28
N LYS A 754 104.28 -39.42 31.24
CA LYS A 754 103.41 -40.35 31.96
C LYS A 754 102.31 -40.96 31.10
N ASP A 755 101.77 -40.23 30.12
CA ASP A 755 100.76 -40.74 29.17
C ASP A 755 101.38 -41.63 28.07
N LYS A 756 102.71 -41.55 27.89
CA LYS A 756 103.49 -42.39 26.98
C LYS A 756 104.11 -43.62 27.65
N LEU A 757 104.15 -43.64 28.98
CA LEU A 757 104.51 -44.78 29.84
C LEU A 757 103.23 -45.54 30.21
#